data_AF-A0AAW1KAS2-F1
#
_entry.id   AF-A0AAW1KAS2-F1
#
_cell.length_a   1.000
_cell.length_b   1.000
_cell.length_c   1.000
_cell.angle_alpha   90.00
_cell.angle_beta   90.00
_cell.angle_gamma   90.00
#
_symmetry.space_group_name_H-M   'P 1'
#
loop_
_entity.id
_entity.type
_entity.pdbx_description
1 polymer ?
#
loop_
_entity_poly.entity_id
_entity_poly.type
_entity_poly.pdbx_seq_one_letter_code
_entity_poly.pdbx_strand_id
1 'polypeptide(L)'
;MAAEERRLPAAVEHLISTISDEKSTPPPNAAATQILAEIGEEEALDVLRTIRNSKSIRTFSGFIVHLVKNKKKININEKKRNHSLSPHISPDTITLSPSCGGYASPSSVIGICSGDALTPNKRRRTLNFSDEVVASIVEHFVGSSTSSDAVANTQKDHFTGTNTASAEKAYTQMSNSVPDAFAELEFRKAFLILNYSGGEKLENLITAEKIQSLSRLDMNSFEVHIWNDFGRRRCKENERRKYLNWESGRNLTYHCHINGDGSYSFKGPFLNKTTTLLQKTIGDENVLIVKLLEEQTENSGSGLGLGSGSGSVMSCPAYNKIAEEGILIGRKRFQFFVFKDGGKEEKKKNPASSPVKCYFVNTEGFAKFFGVQKKTIQDARSIFMHIHKASSVANYMARFSLILSKTVTLNVELGDVIVQDIDDVPCLDDEGNPVKKDNDKFHIHTDGTGFISEDLALRCPMNCFKGFVPDENNIKKFLGEVPHTDELSELSELKSHNLEPPLLIQFRMFHKGRAVKGTVLLNRKLPPNTIQVRPSMIKVEADEKLAGAPTLNRFEIVGTSDKPKKPRLSKNLIALLYYGGVPKEYFMDRLEDALKDVQSILYKKRAALKVAISRDADEDLTVARMILSGLPLDEPFLQHRLSMIVREERKSLKAGKIPINNSFYVMGTADPTDTLNSGEVCVILEHGQISGPVLVYRNPGLHFGDIHVVNARYVKALEEIVGNAKYGIFFPAKGPRSMADEIAGGDYDGDMYWVSKDPELLATFRPSAPWIGCPSSPISSSKKLTGLQDEALERELFRLYLKTRFQPSKAMGVAADCWLMYMDRLLTLDDQSSDEKGCVIRKINKLIDKYYDALDAPKKGIKIEVPPNLMPDKFPHHMERREYATYRSKSILGGIYDKVDEYNNLDPVKVWKLPYFEEQIKQIPAAHLEAWRALYVEYRGEMTAALNAGHESKNESAIAVYRLYKKKLYGIGPYDEADELDKSRKSWEDIRSEALAVYDAAYECAIQEDNPQKCNFAWKVAGSALFKIVMEEQGEKPIRCAPSVLREIFL
;
A
#
# COMPACT_ATOMS: atom_id res chain seq x y z
N MET A 1 35.33 20.82 -19.04
CA MET A 1 36.81 20.74 -18.95
C MET A 1 37.14 19.52 -18.10
N ALA A 2 37.79 18.51 -18.66
CA ALA A 2 38.23 17.33 -17.92
C ALA A 2 39.41 17.71 -17.02
N ALA A 3 39.37 17.34 -15.74
CA ALA A 3 40.47 17.53 -14.82
C ALA A 3 41.55 16.48 -15.11
N GLU A 4 42.78 16.92 -15.39
CA GLU A 4 43.96 16.06 -15.51
C GLU A 4 44.19 15.26 -14.21
N GLU A 5 44.22 13.94 -14.32
CA GLU A 5 44.54 13.02 -13.23
C GLU A 5 46.02 13.19 -12.86
N ARG A 6 46.31 13.88 -11.75
CA ARG A 6 47.70 14.08 -11.28
C ARG A 6 48.29 12.74 -10.83
N ARG A 7 49.30 12.26 -11.55
CA ARG A 7 50.07 11.06 -11.16
C ARG A 7 50.83 11.30 -9.86
N LEU A 8 50.92 10.26 -9.03
CA LEU A 8 51.70 10.30 -7.79
C LEU A 8 53.20 10.29 -8.07
N PRO A 9 54.02 10.96 -7.24
CA PRO A 9 55.47 10.82 -7.31
C PRO A 9 55.92 9.38 -7.03
N ALA A 10 56.95 8.90 -7.73
CA ALA A 10 57.42 7.52 -7.65
C ALA A 10 57.82 7.09 -6.22
N ALA A 11 58.34 8.02 -5.40
CA ALA A 11 58.68 7.73 -4.00
C ALA A 11 57.44 7.43 -3.14
N VAL A 12 56.32 8.09 -3.43
CA VAL A 12 55.03 7.88 -2.75
C VAL A 12 54.42 6.55 -3.17
N GLU A 13 54.44 6.23 -4.47
CA GLU A 13 53.96 4.94 -4.99
C GLU A 13 54.76 3.75 -4.43
N HIS A 14 56.08 3.87 -4.37
CA HIS A 14 56.95 2.85 -3.78
C HIS A 14 56.63 2.61 -2.30
N LEU A 15 56.44 3.68 -1.52
CA LEU A 15 56.12 3.56 -0.10
C LEU A 15 54.70 3.00 0.13
N ILE A 16 53.75 3.31 -0.75
CA ILE A 16 52.41 2.69 -0.75
C ILE A 16 52.51 1.18 -0.97
N SER A 17 53.27 0.72 -1.96
CA SER A 17 53.48 -0.72 -2.20
C SER A 17 54.10 -1.38 -0.98
N THR A 18 55.17 -0.79 -0.44
CA THR A 18 55.88 -1.30 0.74
C THR A 18 54.95 -1.47 1.94
N ILE A 19 54.08 -0.49 2.21
CA ILE A 19 53.12 -0.56 3.33
C ILE A 19 52.02 -1.59 3.07
N SER A 20 51.57 -1.70 1.83
CA SER A 20 50.53 -2.67 1.44
C SER A 20 51.02 -4.10 1.68
N ASP A 21 52.28 -4.36 1.33
CA ASP A 21 52.96 -5.64 1.54
C ASP A 21 53.26 -5.90 3.03
N GLU A 22 53.82 -4.91 3.76
CA GLU A 22 54.16 -5.05 5.18
C GLU A 22 52.95 -5.22 6.11
N LYS A 23 51.79 -4.66 5.74
CA LYS A 23 50.57 -4.68 6.56
C LYS A 23 49.50 -5.64 6.02
N SER A 24 49.76 -6.35 4.91
CA SER A 24 48.81 -7.23 4.22
C SER A 24 47.46 -6.55 3.92
N THR A 25 47.49 -5.31 3.44
CA THR A 25 46.29 -4.55 3.07
C THR A 25 46.28 -4.19 1.59
N PRO A 26 45.11 -4.15 0.93
CA PRO A 26 45.04 -3.72 -0.47
C PRO A 26 45.54 -2.27 -0.62
N PRO A 27 46.12 -1.91 -1.77
CA PRO A 27 46.58 -0.56 -2.04
C PRO A 27 45.44 0.46 -1.94
N PRO A 28 45.74 1.74 -1.68
CA PRO A 28 44.74 2.78 -1.54
C PRO A 28 43.91 2.96 -2.82
N ASN A 29 42.62 3.20 -2.66
CA ASN A 29 41.70 3.44 -3.77
C ASN A 29 41.94 4.82 -4.41
N ALA A 30 41.40 5.04 -5.62
CA ALA A 30 41.63 6.24 -6.41
C ALA A 30 41.40 7.55 -5.63
N ALA A 31 40.38 7.60 -4.78
CA ALA A 31 40.09 8.79 -3.95
C ALA A 31 41.18 9.06 -2.91
N ALA A 32 41.70 8.04 -2.22
CA ALA A 32 42.79 8.21 -1.26
C ALA A 32 44.13 8.54 -1.95
N THR A 33 44.38 7.94 -3.11
CA THR A 33 45.53 8.22 -3.99
C THR A 33 45.51 9.67 -4.47
N GLN A 34 44.35 10.18 -4.87
CA GLN A 34 44.17 11.58 -5.27
C GLN A 34 44.41 12.54 -4.09
N ILE A 35 43.95 12.19 -2.88
CA ILE A 35 44.22 13.00 -1.68
C ILE A 35 45.72 13.08 -1.36
N LEU A 36 46.48 12.00 -1.56
CA LEU A 36 47.94 12.03 -1.43
C LEU A 36 48.60 12.90 -2.51
N ALA A 37 48.08 12.87 -3.74
CA ALA A 37 48.58 13.72 -4.82
C ALA A 37 48.30 15.22 -4.55
N GLU A 38 47.21 15.54 -3.86
CA GLU A 38 46.80 16.91 -3.55
C GLU A 38 47.62 17.59 -2.44
N ILE A 39 48.16 16.82 -1.48
CA ILE A 39 48.94 17.36 -0.37
C ILE A 39 50.43 17.53 -0.69
N GLY A 40 50.89 17.04 -1.84
CA GLY A 40 52.29 17.13 -2.27
C GLY A 40 53.16 16.03 -1.66
N GLU A 41 54.32 15.80 -2.29
CA GLU A 41 55.18 14.63 -2.06
C GLU A 41 55.65 14.48 -0.61
N GLU A 42 56.20 15.53 0.00
CA GLU A 42 56.73 15.45 1.37
C GLU A 42 55.64 15.16 2.41
N GLU A 43 54.49 15.81 2.30
CA GLU A 43 53.38 15.62 3.23
C GLU A 43 52.75 14.23 3.05
N ALA A 44 52.66 13.75 1.80
CA ALA A 44 52.24 12.39 1.50
C ALA A 44 53.18 11.35 2.10
N LEU A 45 54.49 11.53 1.96
CA LEU A 45 55.49 10.63 2.54
C LEU A 45 55.42 10.62 4.08
N ASP A 46 55.19 11.76 4.73
CA ASP A 46 55.06 11.81 6.18
C ASP A 46 53.79 11.12 6.70
N VAL A 47 52.67 11.30 6.00
CA VAL A 47 51.43 10.56 6.28
C VAL A 47 51.67 9.06 6.14
N LEU A 48 52.30 8.62 5.04
CA LEU A 48 52.57 7.20 4.81
C LEU A 48 53.57 6.61 5.82
N ARG A 49 54.61 7.35 6.22
CA ARG A 49 55.53 6.91 7.29
C ARG A 49 54.81 6.76 8.63
N THR A 50 53.89 7.66 8.95
CA THR A 50 53.04 7.56 10.14
C THR A 50 52.18 6.30 10.10
N ILE A 51 51.62 5.98 8.93
CA ILE A 51 50.82 4.76 8.72
C ILE A 51 51.69 3.51 8.87
N ARG A 52 52.87 3.49 8.25
CA ARG A 52 53.82 2.36 8.34
C ARG A 52 54.18 2.04 9.79
N ASN A 53 54.41 3.08 10.60
CA ASN A 53 54.79 2.97 12.01
C ASN A 53 53.61 2.68 12.96
N SER A 54 52.37 2.66 12.47
CA SER A 54 51.20 2.37 13.30
C SER A 54 51.04 0.87 13.59
N LYS A 55 50.57 0.52 14.81
CA LYS A 55 50.47 -0.87 15.27
C LYS A 55 49.42 -1.70 14.53
N SER A 56 48.33 -1.09 14.06
CA SER A 56 47.28 -1.76 13.26
C SER A 56 46.47 -0.76 12.46
N ILE A 57 46.12 -1.10 11.21
CA ILE A 57 45.25 -0.29 10.34
C ILE A 57 44.03 -1.10 9.91
N ARG A 58 42.82 -0.52 10.03
CA ARG A 58 41.57 -1.18 9.58
C ARG A 58 41.43 -1.16 8.06
N THR A 59 41.68 -0.02 7.43
CA THR A 59 41.76 0.13 5.97
C THR A 59 42.82 1.16 5.61
N PHE A 60 43.65 0.86 4.61
CA PHE A 60 44.74 1.75 4.22
C PHE A 60 44.20 3.09 3.68
N SER A 61 43.23 3.05 2.76
CA SER A 61 42.55 4.23 2.22
C SER A 61 41.91 5.11 3.30
N GLY A 62 41.17 4.51 4.25
CA GLY A 62 40.48 5.26 5.29
C GLY A 62 41.45 5.96 6.24
N PHE A 63 42.59 5.34 6.52
CA PHE A 63 43.57 5.90 7.44
C PHE A 63 44.36 7.07 6.82
N ILE A 64 44.63 7.02 5.52
CA ILE A 64 45.17 8.17 4.76
C ILE A 64 44.22 9.37 4.87
N VAL A 65 42.93 9.17 4.57
CA VAL A 65 41.93 10.26 4.62
C VAL A 65 41.82 10.85 6.03
N HIS A 66 41.87 10.01 7.06
CA HIS A 66 41.80 10.44 8.44
C HIS A 66 42.99 11.34 8.84
N LEU A 67 44.21 10.90 8.56
CA LEU A 67 45.43 11.64 8.94
C LEU A 67 45.52 12.99 8.21
N VAL A 68 45.18 13.02 6.92
CA VAL A 68 45.20 14.27 6.13
C VAL A 68 44.14 15.25 6.64
N LYS A 69 42.93 14.79 6.96
CA LYS A 69 41.87 15.66 7.52
C LYS A 69 42.25 16.20 8.90
N ASN A 70 42.89 15.40 9.74
CA ASN A 70 43.34 15.84 11.06
C ASN A 70 44.49 16.86 10.98
N LYS A 71 45.47 16.67 10.09
CA LYS A 71 46.52 17.66 9.85
C LYS A 71 45.96 19.00 9.36
N LYS A 72 44.98 18.98 8.43
CA LYS A 72 44.29 20.21 7.98
C LYS A 72 43.56 20.91 9.14
N LYS A 73 42.96 20.18 10.09
CA LYS A 73 42.35 20.77 11.30
C LYS A 73 43.36 21.38 12.28
N ILE A 74 44.54 20.77 12.45
CA ILE A 74 45.59 21.28 13.34
C ILE A 74 46.16 22.60 12.79
N ASN A 75 46.45 22.67 11.49
CA ASN A 75 46.94 23.90 10.84
C ASN A 75 45.93 25.07 10.90
N ILE A 76 44.62 24.79 10.90
CA ILE A 76 43.57 25.81 11.07
C ILE A 76 43.50 26.30 12.52
N ASN A 77 43.81 25.44 13.50
CA ASN A 77 43.81 25.79 14.92
C ASN A 77 45.10 26.52 15.36
N GLU A 78 46.25 26.23 14.76
CA GLU A 78 47.50 26.98 15.03
C GLU A 78 47.46 28.40 14.43
N LYS A 79 46.88 28.58 13.23
CA LYS A 79 46.60 29.92 12.68
C LYS A 79 45.66 30.76 13.54
N LYS A 80 44.82 30.13 14.38
CA LYS A 80 43.96 30.82 15.36
C LYS A 80 44.65 31.11 16.70
N ARG A 81 45.74 30.41 17.04
CA ARG A 81 46.47 30.58 18.32
C ARG A 81 47.52 31.70 18.31
N ASN A 82 48.00 32.14 17.15
CA ASN A 82 48.99 33.23 17.06
C ASN A 82 48.42 34.66 17.16
N HIS A 83 47.10 34.80 17.39
CA HIS A 83 46.46 36.08 17.72
C HIS A 83 45.90 36.05 19.15
N SER A 84 46.76 35.94 20.17
CA SER A 84 46.56 36.50 21.53
C SER A 84 47.55 35.93 22.56
N LEU A 85 48.64 36.66 22.78
CA LEU A 85 49.38 36.74 24.06
C LEU A 85 48.96 38.10 24.66
N SER A 86 48.78 38.38 25.95
CA SER A 86 49.06 37.78 27.28
C SER A 86 48.27 38.64 28.32
N PRO A 87 48.54 38.61 29.65
CA PRO A 87 48.43 37.52 30.62
C PRO A 87 47.56 37.92 31.85
N HIS A 88 47.18 36.97 32.72
CA HIS A 88 47.51 37.03 34.17
C HIS A 88 46.81 35.93 35.01
N ILE A 89 47.67 35.20 35.71
CA ILE A 89 47.64 34.78 37.14
C ILE A 89 46.50 33.84 37.64
N SER A 90 46.98 32.63 37.93
CA SER A 90 46.53 31.50 38.77
C SER A 90 46.17 31.85 40.24
N PRO A 91 45.91 30.89 41.15
CA PRO A 91 45.35 29.52 41.03
C PRO A 91 44.23 29.29 42.09
N ASP A 92 43.54 28.15 42.13
CA ASP A 92 43.69 27.03 43.10
C ASP A 92 42.26 26.69 43.62
N THR A 93 41.81 25.48 44.02
CA THR A 93 42.31 24.11 44.05
C THR A 93 41.24 23.24 44.77
N ILE A 94 40.95 22.02 44.26
CA ILE A 94 40.74 20.74 45.03
C ILE A 94 39.48 20.65 45.97
N THR A 95 38.71 19.55 46.16
CA THR A 95 38.58 18.16 45.67
C THR A 95 37.42 17.45 46.42
N LEU A 96 36.97 16.29 45.89
CA LEU A 96 36.66 15.00 46.58
C LEU A 96 35.44 14.84 47.54
N SER A 97 34.38 14.16 47.03
CA SER A 97 33.95 12.75 47.30
C SER A 97 33.65 12.26 48.76
N PRO A 98 33.16 11.00 49.01
CA PRO A 98 32.04 10.20 48.45
C PRO A 98 31.28 9.32 49.52
N SER A 99 30.39 8.42 49.01
CA SER A 99 30.00 7.07 49.55
C SER A 99 28.94 6.99 50.69
N CYS A 100 28.11 5.94 50.91
CA CYS A 100 28.12 4.52 50.51
C CYS A 100 26.78 3.78 50.87
N GLY A 101 26.47 2.62 50.20
CA GLY A 101 25.71 1.37 50.56
C GLY A 101 24.27 1.44 51.15
N GLY A 102 23.37 0.43 51.11
CA GLY A 102 23.33 -0.95 50.60
C GLY A 102 22.33 -1.82 51.44
N TYR A 103 21.69 -2.84 50.81
CA TYR A 103 21.05 -4.09 51.35
C TYR A 103 19.50 -4.26 51.54
N ALA A 104 18.96 -5.20 50.74
CA ALA A 104 18.21 -6.47 51.02
C ALA A 104 16.83 -6.58 51.76
N SER A 105 15.98 -7.48 51.20
CA SER A 105 14.60 -7.98 51.54
C SER A 105 14.54 -8.95 52.77
N PRO A 106 13.45 -9.70 53.19
CA PRO A 106 12.39 -10.42 52.40
C PRO A 106 10.97 -10.76 53.07
N SER A 107 10.10 -11.49 52.31
CA SER A 107 9.00 -12.45 52.70
C SER A 107 7.68 -11.92 53.35
N SER A 108 6.42 -12.43 53.24
CA SER A 108 5.78 -13.79 53.16
C SER A 108 4.21 -13.62 52.95
N VAL A 109 3.41 -14.40 52.17
CA VAL A 109 2.65 -15.68 52.43
C VAL A 109 1.06 -15.61 52.56
N ILE A 110 0.35 -16.45 51.76
CA ILE A 110 -0.97 -17.22 51.90
C ILE A 110 -2.41 -16.63 51.74
N GLY A 111 -3.27 -17.39 51.00
CA GLY A 111 -4.72 -17.70 51.26
C GLY A 111 -5.70 -17.49 50.06
N ILE A 112 -6.12 -18.47 49.22
CA ILE A 112 -7.10 -19.61 49.24
C ILE A 112 -8.62 -19.27 49.39
N CYS A 113 -9.44 -19.93 48.53
CA CYS A 113 -10.92 -20.21 48.48
C CYS A 113 -11.72 -19.33 47.49
N SER A 114 -12.61 -19.76 46.56
CA SER A 114 -13.32 -20.99 46.09
C SER A 114 -14.86 -20.78 46.09
N GLY A 115 -15.52 -21.18 44.98
CA GLY A 115 -16.96 -21.46 44.85
C GLY A 115 -17.88 -20.31 44.38
N ASP A 116 -19.06 -20.51 43.78
CA ASP A 116 -19.60 -21.50 42.82
C ASP A 116 -21.02 -21.01 42.41
N ALA A 117 -21.42 -21.27 41.15
CA ALA A 117 -22.77 -21.49 40.58
C ALA A 117 -24.07 -20.87 41.19
N LEU A 118 -24.92 -20.28 40.32
CA LEU A 118 -26.23 -20.85 39.88
C LEU A 118 -27.11 -19.83 39.10
N THR A 119 -27.68 -20.28 37.98
CA THR A 119 -28.82 -19.69 37.24
C THR A 119 -30.13 -20.35 37.73
N PRO A 120 -31.31 -20.29 37.06
CA PRO A 120 -31.99 -19.26 36.23
C PRO A 120 -33.46 -19.01 36.70
N ASN A 121 -34.20 -18.04 36.11
CA ASN A 121 -35.57 -18.34 35.67
C ASN A 121 -36.21 -17.29 34.73
N LYS A 122 -36.84 -17.82 33.68
CA LYS A 122 -37.75 -17.15 32.75
C LYS A 122 -39.12 -16.93 33.41
N ARG A 123 -39.86 -15.90 32.98
CA ARG A 123 -41.31 -16.01 32.74
C ARG A 123 -41.82 -14.94 31.76
N ARG A 124 -42.45 -15.44 30.69
CA ARG A 124 -43.33 -14.74 29.74
C ARG A 124 -44.57 -14.21 30.44
N ARG A 125 -45.16 -13.13 29.91
CA ARG A 125 -46.61 -13.00 29.75
C ARG A 125 -46.94 -12.23 28.46
N THR A 126 -47.75 -12.90 27.66
CA THR A 126 -48.50 -12.50 26.46
C THR A 126 -49.64 -11.54 26.80
N LEU A 127 -50.04 -10.70 25.83
CA LEU A 127 -51.44 -10.28 25.63
C LEU A 127 -51.66 -9.94 24.14
N ASN A 128 -52.72 -10.53 23.58
CA ASN A 128 -53.24 -10.39 22.20
C ASN A 128 -54.22 -9.21 22.09
N PHE A 129 -54.54 -8.80 20.85
CA PHE A 129 -55.85 -8.40 20.25
C PHE A 129 -55.52 -7.58 18.97
N SER A 130 -55.64 -8.12 17.75
CA SER A 130 -56.82 -8.34 16.87
C SER A 130 -57.17 -7.15 15.94
N ASP A 131 -57.00 -7.39 14.64
CA ASP A 131 -57.81 -7.06 13.44
C ASP A 131 -58.66 -5.77 13.32
N GLU A 132 -58.41 -5.10 12.18
CA GLU A 132 -59.37 -4.83 11.08
C GLU A 132 -59.99 -3.41 10.81
N VAL A 133 -59.87 -3.04 9.51
CA VAL A 133 -60.73 -2.29 8.55
C VAL A 133 -60.74 -0.73 8.37
N VAL A 134 -60.75 -0.37 7.06
CA VAL A 134 -61.31 0.80 6.30
C VAL A 134 -60.41 2.05 6.13
N ALA A 135 -59.79 2.27 4.95
CA ALA A 135 -60.21 3.09 3.77
C ALA A 135 -60.30 4.62 4.04
N SER A 136 -60.00 5.59 3.16
CA SER A 136 -59.95 5.74 1.69
C SER A 136 -59.37 7.14 1.32
N ILE A 137 -59.31 7.45 0.01
CA ILE A 137 -59.15 8.74 -0.73
C ILE A 137 -57.71 8.93 -1.29
N VAL A 138 -57.35 8.99 -2.59
CA VAL A 138 -57.90 9.13 -3.97
C VAL A 138 -57.10 10.23 -4.72
N GLU A 139 -56.35 9.78 -5.75
CA GLU A 139 -56.09 10.31 -7.11
C GLU A 139 -55.42 11.68 -7.47
N HIS A 140 -54.86 11.63 -8.70
CA HIS A 140 -54.57 12.64 -9.73
C HIS A 140 -53.10 13.14 -9.83
N PHE A 141 -52.39 13.14 -10.98
CA PHE A 141 -52.75 13.15 -12.41
C PHE A 141 -51.65 12.49 -13.29
N VAL A 142 -52.07 11.73 -14.31
CA VAL A 142 -51.29 11.43 -15.54
C VAL A 142 -51.82 12.34 -16.64
N GLY A 143 -50.93 12.99 -17.39
CA GLY A 143 -51.23 13.66 -18.66
C GLY A 143 -50.57 12.93 -19.82
N SER A 144 -51.40 12.16 -20.54
CA SER A 144 -51.10 11.40 -21.76
C SER A 144 -50.92 12.32 -22.98
N SER A 145 -50.12 11.89 -23.96
CA SER A 145 -50.56 11.97 -25.35
C SER A 145 -50.12 10.72 -26.13
N THR A 146 -51.12 10.06 -26.71
CA THR A 146 -51.09 8.79 -27.42
C THR A 146 -50.70 8.95 -28.89
N SER A 147 -50.02 7.94 -29.42
CA SER A 147 -49.86 7.66 -30.85
C SER A 147 -51.14 7.13 -31.49
N SER A 148 -51.38 7.50 -32.75
CA SER A 148 -52.13 6.67 -33.70
C SER A 148 -51.45 6.73 -35.07
N ASP A 149 -51.35 5.55 -35.68
CA ASP A 149 -50.64 5.19 -36.89
C ASP A 149 -51.07 5.95 -38.16
N ALA A 150 -50.15 6.09 -39.13
CA ALA A 150 -50.14 5.27 -40.36
C ALA A 150 -49.55 5.99 -41.60
N VAL A 151 -48.83 5.18 -42.40
CA VAL A 151 -48.58 5.24 -43.85
C VAL A 151 -47.50 6.18 -44.42
N ALA A 152 -46.52 5.50 -45.01
CA ALA A 152 -45.62 5.82 -46.13
C ALA A 152 -45.89 7.09 -46.96
N ASN A 153 -44.83 7.84 -47.29
CA ASN A 153 -44.25 7.79 -48.65
C ASN A 153 -42.94 8.57 -48.76
N THR A 154 -42.09 8.05 -49.65
CA THR A 154 -40.94 8.65 -50.33
C THR A 154 -41.15 10.09 -50.81
N GLN A 155 -40.14 10.96 -50.71
CA GLN A 155 -39.44 11.54 -51.87
C GLN A 155 -38.31 12.51 -51.48
N LYS A 156 -37.28 12.48 -52.34
CA LYS A 156 -36.15 13.42 -52.46
C LYS A 156 -36.65 14.82 -52.85
N ASP A 157 -35.91 15.85 -52.45
CA ASP A 157 -35.33 16.91 -53.31
C ASP A 157 -34.78 18.03 -52.39
N HIS A 158 -33.48 18.28 -52.36
CA HIS A 158 -32.67 19.13 -53.24
C HIS A 158 -32.94 20.65 -53.13
N PHE A 159 -31.81 21.36 -52.91
CA PHE A 159 -31.47 22.73 -53.30
C PHE A 159 -31.65 23.91 -52.32
N THR A 160 -30.47 24.32 -51.81
CA THR A 160 -29.85 25.67 -51.82
C THR A 160 -30.44 26.84 -51.04
N GLY A 161 -29.52 27.52 -50.33
CA GLY A 161 -29.29 28.94 -50.61
C GLY A 161 -29.58 29.92 -49.48
N THR A 162 -28.55 30.20 -48.68
CA THR A 162 -28.07 31.56 -48.31
C THR A 162 -29.08 32.67 -47.98
N ASN A 163 -29.03 33.16 -46.73
CA ASN A 163 -28.66 34.54 -46.34
C ASN A 163 -29.10 34.78 -44.88
N THR A 164 -28.18 34.73 -43.92
CA THR A 164 -27.43 35.88 -43.34
C THR A 164 -28.30 36.95 -42.67
N ALA A 165 -27.99 37.13 -41.38
CA ALA A 165 -28.12 38.36 -40.61
C ALA A 165 -29.51 38.81 -40.13
N SER A 166 -30.10 38.07 -39.18
CA SER A 166 -30.99 38.64 -38.15
C SER A 166 -31.32 37.64 -37.03
N ALA A 167 -30.32 37.07 -36.36
CA ALA A 167 -30.57 36.25 -35.16
C ALA A 167 -29.42 36.30 -34.13
N GLU A 168 -28.76 37.45 -33.99
CA GLU A 168 -27.93 37.76 -32.81
C GLU A 168 -28.66 38.80 -31.96
N LYS A 169 -29.71 38.36 -31.27
CA LYS A 169 -30.32 39.01 -30.08
C LYS A 169 -31.51 38.18 -29.58
N ALA A 170 -31.21 37.00 -29.04
CA ALA A 170 -32.13 36.28 -28.16
C ALA A 170 -31.31 35.40 -27.19
N TYR A 171 -30.46 36.06 -26.39
CA TYR A 171 -29.81 35.42 -25.25
C TYR A 171 -30.73 35.51 -24.02
N THR A 172 -31.07 34.33 -23.50
CA THR A 172 -31.28 33.98 -22.09
C THR A 172 -32.50 34.59 -21.35
N GLN A 173 -33.66 33.95 -21.47
CA GLN A 173 -34.56 33.81 -20.32
C GLN A 173 -34.03 32.65 -19.45
N MET A 174 -33.34 32.97 -18.35
CA MET A 174 -32.98 31.97 -17.32
C MET A 174 -34.25 31.51 -16.61
N SER A 175 -34.57 30.24 -16.74
CA SER A 175 -35.48 29.52 -15.83
C SER A 175 -34.89 29.55 -14.41
N ASN A 176 -35.63 30.08 -13.43
CA ASN A 176 -35.25 30.14 -12.01
C ASN A 176 -35.62 28.84 -11.26
N SER A 177 -35.43 27.67 -11.87
CA SER A 177 -35.73 26.39 -11.22
C SER A 177 -34.56 25.88 -10.36
N VAL A 178 -34.86 25.17 -9.26
CA VAL A 178 -33.83 24.51 -8.41
C VAL A 178 -32.95 23.54 -9.23
N PRO A 179 -33.49 22.70 -10.12
CA PRO A 179 -32.69 21.84 -11.00
C PRO A 179 -31.72 22.61 -11.89
N ASP A 180 -32.13 23.76 -12.45
CA ASP A 180 -31.26 24.57 -13.31
C ASP A 180 -30.12 25.21 -12.52
N ALA A 181 -30.42 25.81 -11.37
CA ALA A 181 -29.38 26.37 -10.50
C ALA A 181 -28.42 25.30 -9.98
N PHE A 182 -28.93 24.10 -9.68
CA PHE A 182 -28.12 22.95 -9.27
C PHE A 182 -27.19 22.47 -10.39
N ALA A 183 -27.66 22.47 -11.64
CA ALA A 183 -26.88 22.03 -12.79
C ALA A 183 -25.73 22.96 -13.16
N GLU A 184 -25.86 24.27 -12.89
CA GLU A 184 -24.80 25.27 -13.09
C GLU A 184 -23.74 25.27 -11.97
N LEU A 185 -24.01 24.58 -10.86
CA LEU A 185 -23.10 24.55 -9.73
C LEU A 185 -21.89 23.64 -10.01
N GLU A 186 -20.72 24.03 -9.50
CA GLU A 186 -19.53 23.20 -9.55
C GLU A 186 -19.82 21.78 -9.02
N PHE A 187 -19.44 20.74 -9.77
CA PHE A 187 -19.89 19.37 -9.51
C PHE A 187 -19.61 18.89 -8.08
N ARG A 188 -18.44 19.23 -7.51
CA ARG A 188 -18.11 18.88 -6.12
C ARG A 188 -19.06 19.51 -5.10
N LYS A 189 -19.50 20.75 -5.34
CA LYS A 189 -20.46 21.48 -4.50
C LYS A 189 -21.86 20.87 -4.64
N ALA A 190 -22.28 20.61 -5.88
CA ALA A 190 -23.54 19.94 -6.19
C ALA A 190 -23.63 18.55 -5.53
N PHE A 191 -22.54 17.77 -5.60
CA PHE A 191 -22.48 16.45 -4.99
C PHE A 191 -22.51 16.51 -3.46
N LEU A 192 -21.89 17.53 -2.85
CA LEU A 192 -21.91 17.69 -1.40
C LEU A 192 -23.31 18.03 -0.88
N ILE A 193 -24.09 18.83 -1.63
CA ILE A 193 -25.52 19.03 -1.36
C ILE A 193 -26.27 17.68 -1.39
N LEU A 194 -26.04 16.85 -2.41
CA LEU A 194 -26.66 15.52 -2.52
C LEU A 194 -26.24 14.56 -1.39
N ASN A 195 -24.99 14.63 -0.94
CA ASN A 195 -24.52 13.85 0.20
C ASN A 195 -25.23 14.30 1.50
N TYR A 196 -25.45 15.60 1.68
CA TYR A 196 -26.09 16.18 2.87
C TYR A 196 -27.62 16.21 2.82
N SER A 197 -28.24 15.92 1.67
CA SER A 197 -29.70 15.86 1.55
C SER A 197 -30.30 14.67 2.30
N GLY A 198 -29.49 13.64 2.61
CA GLY A 198 -29.98 12.43 3.28
C GLY A 198 -31.00 11.63 2.47
N GLY A 199 -31.10 11.88 1.15
CA GLY A 199 -32.09 11.23 0.27
C GLY A 199 -33.40 12.02 0.10
N GLU A 200 -33.56 13.18 0.73
CA GLU A 200 -34.70 14.08 0.47
C GLU A 200 -34.59 14.77 -0.90
N LYS A 201 -35.75 15.14 -1.46
CA LYS A 201 -35.84 15.91 -2.71
C LYS A 201 -35.22 17.30 -2.52
N LEU A 202 -34.39 17.72 -3.47
CA LEU A 202 -33.64 18.99 -3.40
C LEU A 202 -34.56 20.20 -3.28
N GLU A 203 -35.70 20.16 -3.96
CA GLU A 203 -36.71 21.23 -3.98
C GLU A 203 -37.30 21.49 -2.60
N ASN A 204 -37.27 20.50 -1.70
CA ASN A 204 -37.73 20.62 -0.32
C ASN A 204 -36.64 21.20 0.61
N LEU A 205 -35.39 21.26 0.15
CA LEU A 205 -34.22 21.57 0.97
C LEU A 205 -33.63 22.93 0.68
N ILE A 206 -33.60 23.35 -0.59
CA ILE A 206 -32.87 24.55 -1.01
C ILE A 206 -33.54 25.22 -2.22
N THR A 207 -33.57 26.56 -2.25
CA THR A 207 -34.13 27.32 -3.37
C THR A 207 -33.07 27.64 -4.43
N ALA A 208 -33.51 27.98 -5.64
CA ALA A 208 -32.62 28.33 -6.75
C ALA A 208 -31.76 29.56 -6.42
N GLU A 209 -32.34 30.58 -5.80
CA GLU A 209 -31.63 31.79 -5.36
C GLU A 209 -30.57 31.45 -4.31
N LYS A 210 -30.90 30.51 -3.41
CA LYS A 210 -29.96 30.07 -2.39
C LYS A 210 -28.77 29.33 -3.01
N ILE A 211 -29.00 28.41 -3.95
CA ILE A 211 -27.92 27.75 -4.70
C ILE A 211 -27.02 28.78 -5.39
N GLN A 212 -27.61 29.76 -6.08
CA GLN A 212 -26.86 30.81 -6.75
C GLN A 212 -26.02 31.64 -5.76
N SER A 213 -26.56 31.97 -4.58
CA SER A 213 -25.82 32.68 -3.53
C SER A 213 -24.63 31.87 -3.01
N LEU A 214 -24.79 30.55 -2.87
CA LEU A 214 -23.76 29.65 -2.37
C LEU A 214 -22.68 29.36 -3.41
N SER A 215 -22.99 29.47 -4.71
CA SER A 215 -22.05 29.17 -5.81
C SER A 215 -20.73 29.94 -5.70
N ARG A 216 -20.77 31.18 -5.18
CA ARG A 216 -19.63 32.10 -5.05
C ARG A 216 -18.74 31.83 -3.84
N LEU A 217 -19.18 30.99 -2.90
CA LEU A 217 -18.41 30.67 -1.70
C LEU A 217 -17.24 29.73 -2.04
N ASP A 218 -16.14 29.84 -1.32
CA ASP A 218 -15.08 28.82 -1.32
C ASP A 218 -15.60 27.51 -0.72
N MET A 219 -14.93 26.39 -0.98
CA MET A 219 -15.41 25.07 -0.54
C MET A 219 -15.56 24.91 0.97
N ASN A 220 -14.70 25.54 1.77
CA ASN A 220 -14.79 25.44 3.23
C ASN A 220 -16.03 26.19 3.72
N SER A 221 -16.22 27.43 3.26
CA SER A 221 -17.41 28.22 3.61
C SER A 221 -18.68 27.58 3.09
N PHE A 222 -18.65 27.04 1.87
CA PHE A 222 -19.77 26.33 1.26
C PHE A 222 -20.20 25.12 2.10
N GLU A 223 -19.28 24.21 2.43
CA GLU A 223 -19.54 23.01 3.24
C GLU A 223 -20.19 23.36 4.58
N VAL A 224 -19.62 24.33 5.30
CA VAL A 224 -20.10 24.74 6.61
C VAL A 224 -21.54 25.26 6.53
N HIS A 225 -21.86 26.03 5.48
CA HIS A 225 -23.22 26.55 5.28
C HIS A 225 -24.21 25.40 5.06
N ILE A 226 -23.98 24.53 4.07
CA ILE A 226 -24.95 23.47 3.74
C ILE A 226 -25.06 22.41 4.85
N TRP A 227 -23.97 22.15 5.59
CA TRP A 227 -24.01 21.29 6.78
C TRP A 227 -24.91 21.89 7.86
N ASN A 228 -24.75 23.17 8.16
CA ASN A 228 -25.55 23.83 9.19
C ASN A 228 -27.02 24.01 8.78
N ASP A 229 -27.26 24.27 7.50
CA ASP A 229 -28.60 24.54 6.97
C ASP A 229 -29.46 23.27 7.00
N PHE A 230 -28.96 22.14 6.51
CA PHE A 230 -29.73 20.89 6.50
C PHE A 230 -28.94 19.62 6.82
N GLY A 231 -27.63 19.57 6.53
CA GLY A 231 -26.82 18.35 6.71
C GLY A 231 -26.81 17.78 8.13
N ARG A 232 -26.58 18.62 9.16
CA ARG A 232 -26.48 18.20 10.57
C ARG A 232 -27.73 17.53 11.13
N ARG A 233 -28.89 17.78 10.51
CA ARG A 233 -30.20 17.23 10.93
C ARG A 233 -30.52 15.90 10.25
N ARG A 234 -29.84 15.58 9.15
CA ARG A 234 -30.21 14.49 8.23
C ARG A 234 -29.12 13.45 8.06
N CYS A 235 -27.87 13.88 8.17
CA CYS A 235 -26.71 13.03 8.08
C CYS A 235 -26.10 12.86 9.47
N LYS A 236 -25.53 11.68 9.71
CA LYS A 236 -24.72 11.46 10.92
C LYS A 236 -23.47 12.35 10.82
N GLU A 237 -22.93 12.81 11.96
CA GLU A 237 -21.66 13.59 11.97
C GLU A 237 -20.54 12.83 11.22
N ASN A 238 -20.64 11.50 11.24
CA ASN A 238 -19.73 10.60 10.57
C ASN A 238 -19.84 10.60 9.03
N GLU A 239 -20.94 11.10 8.49
CA GLU A 239 -21.15 11.27 7.06
C GLU A 239 -20.66 12.63 6.55
N ARG A 240 -20.34 13.56 7.48
CA ARG A 240 -19.80 14.88 7.17
C ARG A 240 -18.45 14.78 6.44
N ARG A 241 -18.32 15.54 5.35
CA ARG A 241 -17.11 15.66 4.53
C ARG A 241 -16.53 17.04 4.72
N LYS A 242 -15.61 17.16 5.68
CA LYS A 242 -14.88 18.39 5.94
C LYS A 242 -13.40 18.17 5.66
N TYR A 243 -12.89 18.80 4.60
CA TYR A 243 -11.48 18.76 4.25
C TYR A 243 -10.83 20.09 4.56
N LEU A 244 -9.59 20.05 5.04
CA LEU A 244 -8.80 21.25 5.35
C LEU A 244 -8.33 21.96 4.08
N ASN A 245 -7.99 21.18 3.06
CA ASN A 245 -7.58 21.69 1.75
C ASN A 245 -8.32 20.95 0.63
N TRP A 246 -9.44 21.51 0.21
CA TRP A 246 -10.19 21.06 -0.97
C TRP A 246 -9.40 21.22 -2.27
N GLU A 247 -8.39 22.10 -2.29
CA GLU A 247 -7.51 22.38 -3.43
C GLU A 247 -6.17 21.63 -3.33
N SER A 248 -6.11 20.52 -2.58
CA SER A 248 -4.87 19.74 -2.37
C SER A 248 -4.33 19.06 -3.63
N GLY A 249 -4.99 19.20 -4.79
CA GLY A 249 -4.67 18.49 -6.04
C GLY A 249 -4.89 16.97 -5.95
N ARG A 250 -5.41 16.47 -4.82
CA ARG A 250 -5.76 15.07 -4.62
C ARG A 250 -7.07 14.77 -5.32
N ASN A 251 -7.19 13.54 -5.80
CA ASN A 251 -8.34 13.15 -6.60
C ASN A 251 -9.51 12.77 -5.71
N LEU A 252 -10.72 13.09 -6.15
CA LEU A 252 -11.94 12.76 -5.45
C LEU A 252 -12.56 11.47 -6.00
N THR A 253 -13.34 10.79 -5.16
CA THR A 253 -14.24 9.73 -5.59
C THR A 253 -15.64 9.99 -5.08
N TYR A 254 -16.60 9.81 -5.99
CA TYR A 254 -18.01 10.06 -5.79
C TYR A 254 -18.75 8.72 -5.74
N HIS A 255 -19.55 8.47 -4.69
CA HIS A 255 -20.24 7.20 -4.54
C HIS A 255 -21.76 7.38 -4.59
N CYS A 256 -22.43 6.51 -5.32
CA CYS A 256 -23.89 6.41 -5.34
C CYS A 256 -24.30 5.02 -4.84
N HIS A 257 -25.12 4.98 -3.81
CA HIS A 257 -25.68 3.76 -3.26
C HIS A 257 -27.13 3.61 -3.69
N ILE A 258 -27.46 2.46 -4.25
CA ILE A 258 -28.80 2.17 -4.79
C ILE A 258 -29.45 1.10 -3.91
N ASN A 259 -30.68 1.36 -3.48
CA ASN A 259 -31.53 0.43 -2.75
C ASN A 259 -32.34 -0.47 -3.70
N GLY A 260 -32.89 -1.57 -3.19
CA GLY A 260 -33.70 -2.51 -3.98
C GLY A 260 -34.97 -1.90 -4.59
N ASP A 261 -35.50 -0.84 -3.96
CA ASP A 261 -36.64 -0.05 -4.43
C ASP A 261 -36.30 0.97 -5.55
N GLY A 262 -35.02 1.10 -5.89
CA GLY A 262 -34.53 2.05 -6.90
C GLY A 262 -34.24 3.46 -6.38
N SER A 263 -34.37 3.71 -5.08
CA SER A 263 -33.92 4.97 -4.47
C SER A 263 -32.39 5.06 -4.39
N TYR A 264 -31.87 6.29 -4.50
CA TYR A 264 -30.43 6.58 -4.50
C TYR A 264 -30.05 7.38 -3.26
N SER A 265 -28.87 7.09 -2.71
CA SER A 265 -28.20 7.96 -1.74
C SER A 265 -26.76 8.21 -2.17
N PHE A 266 -26.30 9.45 -2.02
CA PHE A 266 -24.95 9.84 -2.42
C PHE A 266 -24.04 9.86 -1.20
N LYS A 267 -22.80 9.39 -1.39
CA LYS A 267 -21.76 9.35 -0.35
C LYS A 267 -20.46 9.94 -0.90
N GLY A 268 -19.85 10.84 -0.15
CA GLY A 268 -18.62 11.54 -0.55
C GLY A 268 -18.87 13.02 -0.85
N PRO A 269 -17.97 13.70 -1.58
CA PRO A 269 -16.76 13.17 -2.22
C PRO A 269 -15.68 12.70 -1.23
N PHE A 270 -14.90 11.69 -1.60
CA PHE A 270 -13.79 11.14 -0.78
C PHE A 270 -12.43 11.43 -1.40
N LEU A 271 -11.48 11.90 -0.60
CA LEU A 271 -10.10 12.10 -1.05
C LEU A 271 -9.37 10.76 -1.22
N ASN A 272 -8.73 10.56 -2.37
CA ASN A 272 -7.94 9.38 -2.67
C ASN A 272 -6.47 9.72 -2.93
N LYS A 273 -5.56 8.91 -2.35
CA LYS A 273 -4.10 9.04 -2.51
C LYS A 273 -3.60 8.57 -3.89
N THR A 274 -4.36 7.72 -4.58
CA THR A 274 -3.93 7.04 -5.83
C THR A 274 -4.96 7.22 -6.94
N THR A 275 -4.50 7.37 -8.17
CA THR A 275 -5.35 7.58 -9.35
C THR A 275 -5.40 6.40 -10.29
N THR A 276 -6.51 6.31 -11.02
CA THR A 276 -6.69 5.36 -12.13
C THR A 276 -6.55 6.08 -13.47
N LEU A 277 -6.22 5.34 -14.54
CA LEU A 277 -6.18 5.92 -15.88
C LEU A 277 -7.52 6.51 -16.29
N LEU A 278 -8.63 5.86 -15.91
CA LEU A 278 -9.98 6.39 -16.16
C LEU A 278 -10.13 7.81 -15.61
N GLN A 279 -9.85 8.02 -14.32
CA GLN A 279 -9.96 9.34 -13.68
C GLN A 279 -9.00 10.37 -14.27
N LYS A 280 -7.75 9.98 -14.56
CA LYS A 280 -6.76 10.86 -15.21
C LYS A 280 -7.22 11.33 -16.60
N THR A 281 -8.01 10.51 -17.29
CA THR A 281 -8.42 10.79 -18.67
C THR A 281 -9.62 11.72 -18.72
N ILE A 282 -10.65 11.48 -17.90
CA ILE A 282 -11.92 12.20 -18.01
C ILE A 282 -12.24 13.12 -16.82
N GLY A 283 -11.35 13.24 -15.83
CA GLY A 283 -11.64 13.95 -14.59
C GLY A 283 -12.44 13.12 -13.60
N ASP A 284 -12.27 13.39 -12.32
CA ASP A 284 -12.96 12.67 -11.25
C ASP A 284 -14.46 12.97 -11.21
N GLU A 285 -14.88 14.17 -11.62
CA GLU A 285 -16.25 14.65 -11.67
C GLU A 285 -17.11 13.97 -12.76
N ASN A 286 -16.47 13.14 -13.61
CA ASN A 286 -17.12 12.37 -14.65
C ASN A 286 -17.09 10.85 -14.36
N VAL A 287 -16.66 10.45 -13.14
CA VAL A 287 -16.64 9.06 -12.67
C VAL A 287 -17.48 8.91 -11.40
N LEU A 288 -18.45 8.01 -11.43
CA LEU A 288 -19.32 7.69 -10.30
C LEU A 288 -19.16 6.21 -9.91
N ILE A 289 -18.81 5.95 -8.65
CA ILE A 289 -18.70 4.59 -8.12
C ILE A 289 -20.07 4.17 -7.58
N VAL A 290 -20.68 3.18 -8.20
CA VAL A 290 -22.03 2.72 -7.88
C VAL A 290 -21.97 1.46 -7.01
N LYS A 291 -22.73 1.47 -5.90
CA LYS A 291 -22.85 0.35 -4.97
C LYS A 291 -24.31 -0.07 -4.86
N LEU A 292 -24.59 -1.32 -5.21
CA LEU A 292 -25.92 -1.91 -5.02
C LEU A 292 -26.02 -2.52 -3.61
N LEU A 293 -27.03 -2.08 -2.85
CA LEU A 293 -27.30 -2.53 -1.49
C LEU A 293 -28.24 -3.76 -1.50
N GLU A 294 -28.14 -4.61 -0.49
CA GLU A 294 -29.05 -5.75 -0.32
C GLU A 294 -30.22 -5.30 0.56
N GLU A 295 -31.45 -5.71 0.22
CA GLU A 295 -32.58 -5.62 1.15
C GLU A 295 -32.27 -6.54 2.34
N GLN A 296 -32.05 -5.94 3.51
CA GLN A 296 -31.94 -6.72 4.74
C GLN A 296 -33.35 -7.12 5.15
N THR A 297 -33.77 -8.33 4.78
CA THR A 297 -34.86 -8.98 5.51
C THR A 297 -34.31 -9.41 6.87
N GLU A 298 -34.59 -8.62 7.89
CA GLU A 298 -34.37 -9.00 9.28
C GLU A 298 -35.23 -10.23 9.60
N ASN A 299 -34.69 -11.44 9.46
CA ASN A 299 -34.92 -12.54 10.39
C ASN A 299 -34.10 -13.81 10.08
N SER A 300 -33.68 -14.44 11.17
CA SER A 300 -33.02 -15.75 11.33
C SER A 300 -31.52 -15.85 10.98
N GLY A 301 -30.70 -15.78 12.03
CA GLY A 301 -29.37 -16.36 12.04
C GLY A 301 -29.45 -17.89 12.17
N SER A 302 -28.84 -18.59 11.22
CA SER A 302 -28.21 -19.89 11.40
C SER A 302 -27.38 -20.20 10.14
N GLY A 303 -26.26 -20.88 10.33
CA GLY A 303 -25.31 -21.20 9.27
C GLY A 303 -25.89 -22.08 8.16
N LEU A 304 -25.26 -22.00 6.98
CA LEU A 304 -25.43 -22.92 5.86
C LEU A 304 -26.89 -23.11 5.38
N GLY A 305 -27.51 -22.04 4.88
CA GLY A 305 -28.78 -22.09 4.15
C GLY A 305 -28.57 -22.06 2.63
N LEU A 306 -28.97 -23.14 1.94
CA LEU A 306 -29.11 -23.22 0.49
C LEU A 306 -30.18 -22.20 -0.03
N GLY A 307 -29.81 -21.41 -1.03
CA GLY A 307 -30.51 -21.43 -2.33
C GLY A 307 -31.71 -20.52 -2.63
N SER A 308 -32.56 -20.08 -1.69
CA SER A 308 -33.91 -19.61 -2.11
C SER A 308 -34.13 -18.10 -2.38
N GLY A 309 -33.18 -17.20 -2.08
CA GLY A 309 -33.36 -15.74 -2.32
C GLY A 309 -32.70 -15.17 -3.57
N SER A 310 -31.85 -15.94 -4.26
CA SER A 310 -30.87 -15.40 -5.20
C SER A 310 -31.41 -15.13 -6.62
N GLY A 311 -32.51 -15.77 -7.01
CA GLY A 311 -33.16 -15.54 -8.30
C GLY A 311 -33.82 -14.17 -8.43
N SER A 312 -34.30 -13.61 -7.31
CA SER A 312 -35.05 -12.34 -7.27
C SER A 312 -34.17 -11.12 -7.60
N VAL A 313 -32.95 -11.06 -7.06
CA VAL A 313 -32.05 -9.90 -7.21
C VAL A 313 -31.53 -9.74 -8.65
N MET A 314 -31.33 -10.85 -9.38
CA MET A 314 -30.94 -10.80 -10.80
C MET A 314 -32.04 -10.25 -11.70
N SER A 315 -33.29 -10.25 -11.22
CA SER A 315 -34.46 -9.75 -11.93
C SER A 315 -35.00 -8.44 -11.32
N CYS A 316 -34.26 -7.79 -10.41
CA CYS A 316 -34.67 -6.54 -9.79
C CYS A 316 -34.92 -5.48 -10.88
N PRO A 317 -36.18 -5.02 -11.06
CA PRO A 317 -36.52 -4.06 -12.11
C PRO A 317 -35.76 -2.74 -11.96
N ALA A 318 -35.51 -2.31 -10.72
CA ALA A 318 -34.76 -1.09 -10.42
C ALA A 318 -33.31 -1.15 -10.93
N TYR A 319 -32.61 -2.28 -10.73
CA TYR A 319 -31.22 -2.41 -11.18
C TYR A 319 -31.12 -2.48 -12.71
N ASN A 320 -32.06 -3.16 -13.36
CA ASN A 320 -32.11 -3.21 -14.82
C ASN A 320 -32.41 -1.83 -15.41
N LYS A 321 -33.37 -1.10 -14.83
CA LYS A 321 -33.68 0.29 -15.22
C LYS A 321 -32.45 1.20 -15.12
N ILE A 322 -31.67 1.08 -14.05
CA ILE A 322 -30.45 1.89 -13.86
C ILE A 322 -29.36 1.53 -14.86
N ALA A 323 -29.25 0.26 -15.22
CA ALA A 323 -28.31 -0.19 -16.25
C ALA A 323 -28.66 0.39 -17.64
N GLU A 324 -29.96 0.48 -17.95
CA GLU A 324 -30.46 0.95 -19.24
C GLU A 324 -30.51 2.48 -19.33
N GLU A 325 -31.07 3.16 -18.32
CA GLU A 325 -31.28 4.61 -18.33
C GLU A 325 -30.08 5.41 -17.79
N GLY A 326 -29.25 4.79 -16.94
CA GLY A 326 -28.21 5.48 -16.19
C GLY A 326 -28.73 6.31 -15.01
N ILE A 327 -27.82 7.02 -14.34
CA ILE A 327 -28.10 7.86 -13.16
C ILE A 327 -27.91 9.33 -13.56
N LEU A 328 -28.92 10.16 -13.33
CA LEU A 328 -28.87 11.59 -13.62
C LEU A 328 -28.43 12.37 -12.36
N ILE A 329 -27.39 13.21 -12.50
CA ILE A 329 -26.94 14.13 -11.46
C ILE A 329 -26.83 15.52 -12.09
N GLY A 330 -27.79 16.40 -11.78
CA GLY A 330 -27.94 17.68 -12.50
C GLY A 330 -28.20 17.41 -13.98
N ARG A 331 -27.38 18.00 -14.87
CA ARG A 331 -27.43 17.73 -16.32
C ARG A 331 -26.59 16.53 -16.76
N LYS A 332 -25.77 15.95 -15.88
CA LYS A 332 -24.85 14.86 -16.25
C LYS A 332 -25.54 13.51 -16.14
N ARG A 333 -25.50 12.71 -17.21
CA ARG A 333 -25.97 11.32 -17.24
C ARG A 333 -24.81 10.35 -17.08
N PHE A 334 -24.81 9.62 -15.97
CA PHE A 334 -23.82 8.59 -15.66
C PHE A 334 -24.33 7.22 -16.11
N GLN A 335 -23.60 6.52 -16.96
CA GLN A 335 -23.97 5.20 -17.47
C GLN A 335 -22.91 4.14 -17.14
N PHE A 336 -23.33 2.88 -17.05
CA PHE A 336 -22.47 1.77 -16.66
C PHE A 336 -21.26 1.63 -17.60
N PHE A 337 -20.06 1.57 -17.04
CA PHE A 337 -18.83 1.58 -17.81
C PHE A 337 -17.96 0.34 -17.59
N VAL A 338 -17.67 0.00 -16.33
CA VAL A 338 -16.77 -1.11 -15.97
C VAL A 338 -16.95 -1.51 -14.50
N PHE A 339 -16.55 -2.73 -14.12
CA PHE A 339 -16.50 -3.15 -12.72
C PHE A 339 -15.20 -3.90 -12.39
N LYS A 340 -14.82 -3.95 -11.11
CA LYS A 340 -13.63 -4.67 -10.62
C LYS A 340 -13.80 -5.12 -9.16
N ASP A 341 -13.18 -6.23 -8.78
CA ASP A 341 -13.05 -6.63 -7.37
C ASP A 341 -12.20 -5.59 -6.60
N GLY A 342 -12.74 -5.05 -5.51
CA GLY A 342 -12.18 -4.06 -4.59
C GLY A 342 -10.99 -4.59 -3.76
N GLY A 343 -10.66 -5.88 -3.87
CA GLY A 343 -9.41 -6.45 -3.37
C GLY A 343 -9.38 -6.72 -1.86
N LYS A 344 -8.21 -7.12 -1.35
CA LYS A 344 -8.04 -7.60 0.04
C LYS A 344 -8.29 -6.54 1.12
N GLU A 345 -8.08 -5.25 0.82
CA GLU A 345 -8.23 -4.16 1.80
C GLU A 345 -9.70 -3.81 2.06
N GLU A 346 -10.55 -3.82 1.02
CA GLU A 346 -11.98 -3.55 1.19
C GLU A 346 -12.71 -4.72 1.84
N LYS A 347 -12.28 -5.96 1.53
CA LYS A 347 -12.77 -7.19 2.18
C LYS A 347 -12.54 -7.20 3.70
N LYS A 348 -11.58 -6.43 4.23
CA LYS A 348 -11.29 -6.32 5.67
C LYS A 348 -12.09 -5.24 6.39
N LYS A 349 -12.56 -4.20 5.70
CA LYS A 349 -13.17 -3.01 6.33
C LYS A 349 -14.60 -3.24 6.80
N ASN A 350 -15.39 -4.06 6.08
CA ASN A 350 -16.71 -4.51 6.52
C ASN A 350 -17.12 -5.79 5.76
N PRO A 351 -17.33 -6.94 6.42
CA PRO A 351 -17.80 -8.18 5.78
C PRO A 351 -19.14 -8.05 5.06
N ALA A 352 -19.99 -7.10 5.48
CA ALA A 352 -21.28 -6.78 4.86
C ALA A 352 -21.18 -5.77 3.71
N SER A 353 -19.98 -5.24 3.41
CA SER A 353 -19.78 -4.34 2.27
C SER A 353 -19.40 -5.11 1.01
N SER A 354 -20.04 -4.77 -0.11
CA SER A 354 -19.72 -5.31 -1.44
C SER A 354 -18.22 -5.27 -1.73
N PRO A 355 -17.58 -6.42 -2.03
CA PRO A 355 -16.20 -6.45 -2.48
C PRO A 355 -16.07 -6.08 -3.97
N VAL A 356 -17.14 -5.78 -4.71
CA VAL A 356 -17.08 -5.44 -6.14
C VAL A 356 -17.44 -3.97 -6.31
N LYS A 357 -16.57 -3.20 -6.98
CA LYS A 357 -16.79 -1.81 -7.37
C LYS A 357 -17.36 -1.74 -8.78
N CYS A 358 -18.46 -1.02 -8.92
CA CYS A 358 -19.05 -0.70 -10.21
C CYS A 358 -18.79 0.76 -10.54
N TYR A 359 -18.40 1.06 -11.79
CA TYR A 359 -18.06 2.40 -12.23
C TYR A 359 -19.02 2.81 -13.35
N PHE A 360 -19.61 3.98 -13.17
CA PHE A 360 -20.42 4.67 -14.14
C PHE A 360 -19.68 5.92 -14.58
N VAL A 361 -19.84 6.32 -15.83
CA VAL A 361 -19.18 7.51 -16.38
C VAL A 361 -20.17 8.46 -17.02
N ASN A 362 -19.88 9.75 -16.95
CA ASN A 362 -20.66 10.77 -17.63
C ASN A 362 -20.39 10.76 -19.15
N THR A 363 -21.36 10.36 -19.95
CA THR A 363 -21.19 10.23 -21.41
C THR A 363 -21.09 11.57 -22.13
N GLU A 364 -21.77 12.60 -21.64
CA GLU A 364 -21.65 13.97 -22.16
C GLU A 364 -20.27 14.58 -21.86
N GLY A 365 -19.68 14.23 -20.71
CA GLY A 365 -18.32 14.64 -20.34
C GLY A 365 -17.28 14.08 -21.30
N PHE A 366 -17.42 12.80 -21.69
CA PHE A 366 -16.63 12.21 -22.76
C PHE A 366 -16.81 12.95 -24.09
N ALA A 367 -18.04 13.26 -24.48
CA ALA A 367 -18.33 13.96 -25.73
C ALA A 367 -17.60 15.33 -25.80
N LYS A 368 -17.60 16.09 -24.69
CA LYS A 368 -16.90 17.38 -24.57
C LYS A 368 -15.38 17.24 -24.63
N PHE A 369 -14.79 16.25 -23.95
CA PHE A 369 -13.34 16.02 -23.96
C PHE A 369 -12.81 15.79 -25.38
N PHE A 370 -13.60 15.14 -26.24
CA PHE A 370 -13.20 14.78 -27.60
C PHE A 370 -13.78 15.68 -28.70
N GLY A 371 -14.49 16.75 -28.36
CA GLY A 371 -15.07 17.69 -29.34
C GLY A 371 -16.13 17.08 -30.26
N VAL A 372 -16.88 16.07 -29.80
CA VAL A 372 -17.92 15.38 -30.58
C VAL A 372 -19.30 15.56 -29.94
N GLN A 373 -20.38 15.56 -30.74
CA GLN A 373 -21.73 15.85 -30.25
C GLN A 373 -22.40 14.68 -29.50
N LYS A 374 -22.13 13.41 -29.86
CA LYS A 374 -22.70 12.24 -29.18
C LYS A 374 -21.84 11.00 -29.47
N LYS A 375 -21.58 10.17 -28.46
CA LYS A 375 -20.91 8.86 -28.59
C LYS A 375 -21.63 7.82 -27.76
N THR A 376 -21.64 6.58 -28.23
CA THR A 376 -22.14 5.44 -27.46
C THR A 376 -21.17 5.10 -26.32
N ILE A 377 -21.63 4.33 -25.33
CA ILE A 377 -20.73 3.80 -24.29
C ILE A 377 -19.62 2.93 -24.91
N GLN A 378 -19.93 2.20 -25.97
CA GLN A 378 -18.92 1.41 -26.68
C GLN A 378 -17.85 2.28 -27.31
N ASP A 379 -18.22 3.37 -27.98
CA ASP A 379 -17.25 4.31 -28.53
C ASP A 379 -16.34 4.88 -27.43
N ALA A 380 -16.90 5.17 -26.26
CA ALA A 380 -16.13 5.65 -25.12
C ALA A 380 -15.15 4.59 -24.59
N ARG A 381 -15.53 3.30 -24.57
CA ARG A 381 -14.62 2.20 -24.20
C ARG A 381 -13.53 1.99 -25.26
N SER A 382 -13.88 2.10 -26.54
CA SER A 382 -12.98 1.93 -27.70
C SER A 382 -11.82 2.93 -27.72
N ILE A 383 -11.98 4.10 -27.08
CA ILE A 383 -10.91 5.10 -26.92
C ILE A 383 -9.74 4.54 -26.12
N PHE A 384 -10.01 3.80 -25.04
CA PHE A 384 -8.94 3.23 -24.22
C PHE A 384 -8.29 2.04 -24.92
N MET A 385 -9.10 1.16 -25.50
CA MET A 385 -8.66 -0.01 -26.24
C MET A 385 -9.82 -0.52 -27.11
N HIS A 386 -9.51 -1.22 -28.19
CA HIS A 386 -10.46 -1.88 -29.09
C HIS A 386 -11.09 -3.12 -28.46
N ILE A 387 -11.77 -2.92 -27.32
CA ILE A 387 -12.22 -3.96 -26.40
C ILE A 387 -13.24 -4.94 -27.00
N HIS A 388 -13.93 -4.53 -28.07
CA HIS A 388 -14.81 -5.41 -28.85
C HIS A 388 -14.08 -6.60 -29.47
N LYS A 389 -12.75 -6.55 -29.60
CA LYS A 389 -11.90 -7.69 -30.01
C LYS A 389 -11.71 -8.73 -28.90
N ALA A 390 -12.21 -8.52 -27.69
CA ALA A 390 -12.16 -9.50 -26.61
C ALA A 390 -12.96 -10.78 -26.97
N SER A 391 -12.45 -11.94 -26.54
CA SER A 391 -12.99 -13.24 -26.96
C SER A 391 -14.33 -13.64 -26.32
N SER A 392 -14.67 -13.08 -25.16
CA SER A 392 -15.90 -13.39 -24.41
C SER A 392 -16.29 -12.25 -23.47
N VAL A 393 -17.55 -12.23 -22.99
CA VAL A 393 -18.06 -11.20 -22.08
C VAL A 393 -17.26 -11.13 -20.76
N ALA A 394 -16.85 -12.30 -20.25
CA ALA A 394 -16.01 -12.37 -19.06
C ALA A 394 -14.61 -11.78 -19.31
N ASN A 395 -14.02 -12.11 -20.47
CA ASN A 395 -12.72 -11.57 -20.86
C ASN A 395 -12.81 -10.05 -21.10
N TYR A 396 -13.89 -9.56 -21.70
CA TYR A 396 -14.15 -8.14 -21.96
C TYR A 396 -13.98 -7.31 -20.69
N MET A 397 -14.74 -7.59 -19.62
CA MET A 397 -14.65 -6.81 -18.38
C MET A 397 -13.32 -7.03 -17.65
N ALA A 398 -12.76 -8.23 -17.69
CA ALA A 398 -11.46 -8.50 -17.11
C ALA A 398 -10.35 -7.64 -17.76
N ARG A 399 -10.32 -7.51 -19.10
CA ARG A 399 -9.34 -6.67 -19.80
C ARG A 399 -9.64 -5.19 -19.67
N PHE A 400 -10.91 -4.81 -19.79
CA PHE A 400 -11.28 -3.41 -19.71
C PHE A 400 -10.97 -2.81 -18.32
N SER A 401 -11.07 -3.61 -17.26
CA SER A 401 -10.69 -3.21 -15.89
C SER A 401 -9.22 -2.80 -15.72
N LEU A 402 -8.35 -3.00 -16.72
CA LEU A 402 -6.96 -2.53 -16.71
C LEU A 402 -6.87 -1.00 -16.54
N ILE A 403 -7.84 -0.23 -17.07
CA ILE A 403 -7.91 1.23 -16.92
C ILE A 403 -8.13 1.68 -15.46
N LEU A 404 -8.61 0.76 -14.61
CA LEU A 404 -8.82 0.97 -13.17
C LEU A 404 -7.59 0.58 -12.34
N SER A 405 -6.44 0.38 -12.98
CA SER A 405 -5.19 0.11 -12.27
C SER A 405 -4.68 1.40 -11.62
N LYS A 406 -4.33 1.30 -10.33
CA LYS A 406 -3.60 2.36 -9.63
C LYS A 406 -2.20 2.46 -10.21
N THR A 407 -1.87 3.58 -10.82
CA THR A 407 -0.70 3.73 -11.69
C THR A 407 -0.15 5.15 -11.68
N VAL A 408 1.12 5.31 -12.03
CA VAL A 408 1.76 6.61 -12.35
C VAL A 408 1.96 6.67 -13.86
N THR A 409 1.58 7.78 -14.48
CA THR A 409 1.76 7.96 -15.93
C THR A 409 3.22 8.30 -16.19
N LEU A 410 3.90 7.52 -17.02
CA LEU A 410 5.23 7.87 -17.50
C LEU A 410 5.09 9.13 -18.35
N ASN A 411 5.85 10.17 -18.01
CA ASN A 411 5.79 11.44 -18.71
C ASN A 411 6.52 11.34 -20.05
N VAL A 412 5.91 10.69 -21.06
CA VAL A 412 6.39 10.48 -22.43
C VAL A 412 5.26 10.71 -23.43
N GLU A 413 5.58 11.26 -24.59
CA GLU A 413 4.68 11.24 -25.74
C GLU A 413 4.87 9.94 -26.52
N LEU A 414 3.90 9.03 -26.41
CA LEU A 414 3.99 7.73 -27.10
C LEU A 414 3.94 7.83 -28.64
N GLY A 415 3.68 9.02 -29.21
CA GLY A 415 3.85 9.27 -30.64
C GLY A 415 5.31 9.21 -31.09
N ASP A 416 6.23 9.60 -30.20
CA ASP A 416 7.68 9.64 -30.45
C ASP A 416 8.39 8.36 -29.99
N VAL A 417 7.65 7.42 -29.38
CA VAL A 417 8.16 6.14 -28.90
C VAL A 417 7.99 5.06 -29.96
N ILE A 418 9.08 4.37 -30.28
CA ILE A 418 9.13 3.25 -31.19
C ILE A 418 8.64 2.01 -30.42
N VAL A 419 7.42 1.56 -30.71
CA VAL A 419 6.86 0.31 -30.17
C VAL A 419 7.05 -0.80 -31.20
N GLN A 420 7.86 -1.80 -30.87
CA GLN A 420 8.15 -2.97 -31.72
C GLN A 420 7.52 -4.23 -31.16
N ASP A 421 6.98 -5.05 -32.04
CA ASP A 421 6.54 -6.40 -31.68
C ASP A 421 7.70 -7.38 -31.87
N ILE A 422 7.93 -8.23 -30.87
CA ILE A 422 8.91 -9.32 -30.89
C ILE A 422 8.22 -10.64 -30.51
N ASP A 423 8.68 -11.76 -31.04
CA ASP A 423 8.03 -13.06 -30.81
C ASP A 423 8.19 -13.57 -29.39
N ASP A 424 7.23 -14.33 -28.85
CA ASP A 424 7.47 -15.10 -27.63
C ASP A 424 8.43 -16.26 -27.89
N VAL A 425 9.26 -16.60 -26.90
CA VAL A 425 10.17 -17.75 -27.00
C VAL A 425 9.40 -19.03 -26.67
N PRO A 426 9.25 -19.98 -27.60
CA PRO A 426 8.51 -21.22 -27.36
C PRO A 426 9.30 -22.15 -26.42
N CYS A 427 8.58 -22.91 -25.59
CA CYS A 427 9.15 -24.05 -24.90
C CYS A 427 9.30 -25.22 -25.86
N LEU A 428 10.44 -25.91 -25.81
CA LEU A 428 10.78 -27.02 -26.71
C LEU A 428 10.91 -28.32 -25.90
N ASP A 429 10.42 -29.42 -26.45
CA ASP A 429 10.69 -30.76 -25.93
C ASP A 429 12.12 -31.22 -26.26
N ASP A 430 12.47 -32.43 -25.80
CA ASP A 430 13.79 -33.03 -26.02
C ASP A 430 14.10 -33.28 -27.51
N GLU A 431 13.07 -33.28 -28.38
CA GLU A 431 13.19 -33.43 -29.84
C GLU A 431 13.27 -32.07 -30.56
N GLY A 432 13.17 -30.96 -29.83
CA GLY A 432 13.21 -29.60 -30.38
C GLY A 432 11.86 -29.10 -30.91
N ASN A 433 10.76 -29.80 -30.64
CA ASN A 433 9.43 -29.41 -31.08
C ASN A 433 8.73 -28.51 -30.05
N PRO A 434 7.95 -27.50 -30.48
CA PRO A 434 7.18 -26.66 -29.56
C PRO A 434 6.16 -27.45 -28.73
N VAL A 435 6.23 -27.31 -27.40
CA VAL A 435 5.36 -28.03 -26.47
C VAL A 435 3.97 -27.38 -26.44
N LYS A 436 2.94 -28.17 -26.78
CA LYS A 436 1.55 -27.72 -26.73
C LYS A 436 1.02 -27.63 -25.29
N LYS A 437 0.29 -26.56 -25.03
CA LYS A 437 -0.58 -26.31 -23.87
C LYS A 437 -2.04 -26.55 -24.31
N ASP A 438 -2.98 -26.54 -23.36
CA ASP A 438 -4.42 -26.67 -23.65
C ASP A 438 -4.92 -25.68 -24.72
N ASN A 439 -5.88 -26.10 -25.56
CA ASN A 439 -6.52 -25.31 -26.62
C ASN A 439 -5.59 -24.78 -27.73
N ASP A 440 -4.69 -25.62 -28.26
CA ASP A 440 -3.78 -25.30 -29.38
C ASP A 440 -2.82 -24.11 -29.13
N LYS A 441 -2.58 -23.74 -27.87
CA LYS A 441 -1.53 -22.79 -27.50
C LYS A 441 -0.22 -23.52 -27.23
N PHE A 442 0.91 -22.82 -27.26
CA PHE A 442 2.21 -23.38 -26.88
C PHE A 442 2.63 -22.89 -25.49
N HIS A 443 3.38 -23.71 -24.77
CA HIS A 443 4.14 -23.24 -23.63
C HIS A 443 5.22 -22.26 -24.11
N ILE A 444 5.45 -21.19 -23.34
CA ILE A 444 6.41 -20.13 -23.68
C ILE A 444 7.28 -19.78 -22.46
N HIS A 445 8.51 -19.37 -22.74
CA HIS A 445 9.51 -18.97 -21.75
C HIS A 445 9.44 -17.49 -21.38
N THR A 446 8.74 -16.66 -22.15
CA THR A 446 8.77 -15.19 -22.00
C THR A 446 7.41 -14.58 -21.63
N ASP A 447 6.49 -15.37 -21.08
CA ASP A 447 5.12 -14.94 -20.79
C ASP A 447 5.08 -13.67 -19.95
N GLY A 448 4.77 -12.54 -20.57
CA GLY A 448 4.57 -11.27 -19.88
C GLY A 448 5.78 -10.34 -19.75
N THR A 449 6.97 -10.63 -20.32
CA THR A 449 8.10 -9.67 -20.34
C THR A 449 8.54 -9.23 -21.73
N GLY A 450 8.59 -7.91 -21.93
CA GLY A 450 9.21 -7.23 -23.08
C GLY A 450 10.48 -6.47 -22.69
N PHE A 451 10.90 -5.52 -23.51
CA PHE A 451 12.08 -4.69 -23.26
C PHE A 451 11.79 -3.20 -23.35
N ILE A 452 12.61 -2.40 -22.66
CA ILE A 452 12.58 -0.93 -22.70
C ILE A 452 14.01 -0.37 -22.81
N SER A 453 14.17 0.68 -23.60
CA SER A 453 15.45 1.39 -23.74
C SER A 453 15.82 2.14 -22.46
N GLU A 454 17.13 2.34 -22.27
CA GLU A 454 17.69 2.94 -21.05
C GLU A 454 17.18 4.36 -20.79
N ASP A 455 17.03 5.19 -21.83
CA ASP A 455 16.55 6.56 -21.75
C ASP A 455 15.09 6.66 -21.27
N LEU A 456 14.24 5.71 -21.66
CA LEU A 456 12.87 5.65 -21.19
C LEU A 456 12.79 5.09 -19.76
N ALA A 457 13.60 4.08 -19.44
CA ALA A 457 13.66 3.50 -18.09
C ALA A 457 14.13 4.53 -17.05
N LEU A 458 15.09 5.40 -17.40
CA LEU A 458 15.57 6.49 -16.53
C LEU A 458 14.50 7.54 -16.19
N ARG A 459 13.42 7.64 -16.98
CA ARG A 459 12.29 8.56 -16.72
C ARG A 459 11.26 7.96 -15.76
N CYS A 460 11.39 6.69 -15.40
CA CYS A 460 10.49 6.04 -14.46
C CYS A 460 10.83 6.44 -13.02
N PRO A 461 9.82 6.74 -12.17
CA PRO A 461 10.07 6.99 -10.76
C PRO A 461 10.56 5.72 -10.06
N MET A 462 11.59 5.85 -9.22
CA MET A 462 12.07 4.78 -8.35
C MET A 462 11.09 4.50 -7.21
N ASN A 463 11.13 3.28 -6.65
CA ASN A 463 10.31 2.88 -5.50
C ASN A 463 8.78 2.96 -5.75
N CYS A 464 8.36 2.74 -6.99
CA CYS A 464 6.95 2.76 -7.33
C CYS A 464 6.29 1.45 -6.89
N PHE A 465 5.23 1.53 -6.09
CA PHE A 465 4.46 0.36 -5.68
C PHE A 465 2.97 0.62 -5.76
N LYS A 466 2.26 -0.14 -6.62
CA LYS A 466 0.82 0.02 -6.89
C LYS A 466 0.46 1.45 -7.30
N GLY A 467 1.30 2.09 -8.10
CA GLY A 467 1.12 3.47 -8.54
C GLY A 467 1.28 4.52 -7.44
N PHE A 468 1.89 4.16 -6.31
CA PHE A 468 2.29 5.08 -5.27
C PHE A 468 3.81 5.23 -5.28
N VAL A 469 4.27 6.48 -5.26
CA VAL A 469 5.68 6.83 -5.08
C VAL A 469 5.77 7.48 -3.69
N PRO A 470 6.58 6.93 -2.76
CA PRO A 470 6.76 7.54 -1.45
C PRO A 470 7.26 8.99 -1.59
N ASP A 471 6.65 9.91 -0.83
CA ASP A 471 7.15 11.29 -0.74
C ASP A 471 8.42 11.28 0.11
N GLU A 472 9.57 11.13 -0.55
CA GLU A 472 10.87 11.11 0.11
C GLU A 472 11.19 12.44 0.80
N ASN A 473 10.48 13.54 0.49
CA ASN A 473 10.76 14.86 1.07
C ASN A 473 10.48 14.92 2.57
N ASN A 474 9.50 14.17 3.10
CA ASN A 474 9.20 14.18 4.53
C ASN A 474 10.28 13.46 5.36
N ILE A 475 10.79 12.32 4.86
CA ILE A 475 11.89 11.58 5.48
C ILE A 475 13.21 12.35 5.29
N LYS A 476 13.42 12.97 4.12
CA LYS A 476 14.61 13.80 3.84
C LYS A 476 14.67 15.07 4.69
N LYS A 477 13.54 15.73 4.94
CA LYS A 477 13.46 16.91 5.83
C LYS A 477 13.71 16.53 7.29
N PHE A 478 13.28 15.34 7.70
CA PHE A 478 13.52 14.79 9.03
C PHE A 478 14.97 14.30 9.24
N LEU A 479 15.56 13.61 8.26
CA LEU A 479 16.92 13.03 8.34
C LEU A 479 18.03 13.99 7.90
N GLY A 480 17.71 15.05 7.16
CA GLY A 480 18.68 16.07 6.72
C GLY A 480 19.35 16.83 7.86
N GLU A 481 18.84 16.69 9.08
CA GLU A 481 19.29 17.41 10.28
C GLU A 481 20.03 16.49 11.30
N VAL A 482 20.20 15.20 10.98
CA VAL A 482 20.91 14.23 11.84
C VAL A 482 22.37 14.07 11.36
N PRO A 483 23.39 14.12 12.25
CA PRO A 483 24.78 13.91 11.87
C PRO A 483 24.99 12.53 11.22
N HIS A 484 25.70 12.50 10.09
CA HIS A 484 26.03 11.28 9.36
C HIS A 484 26.93 10.34 10.19
N THR A 485 26.37 9.24 10.70
CA THR A 485 27.11 8.07 11.21
C THR A 485 27.07 6.94 10.18
N ASP A 486 28.12 6.11 10.12
CA ASP A 486 28.29 5.02 9.12
C ASP A 486 27.15 3.98 9.14
N GLU A 487 26.33 3.91 10.19
CA GLU A 487 25.18 2.99 10.31
C GLU A 487 23.82 3.64 9.96
N LEU A 488 23.73 4.97 9.87
CA LEU A 488 22.60 5.71 9.28
C LEU A 488 22.72 5.85 7.76
N SER A 489 23.84 5.38 7.19
CA SER A 489 24.10 5.31 5.75
C SER A 489 22.96 4.58 5.02
N GLU A 490 22.47 3.46 5.54
CA GLU A 490 21.32 2.68 4.99
C GLU A 490 20.04 3.51 4.80
N LEU A 491 19.84 4.58 5.60
CA LEU A 491 18.69 5.47 5.51
C LEU A 491 18.99 6.73 4.67
N SER A 492 20.27 7.11 4.56
CA SER A 492 20.73 8.24 3.75
C SER A 492 21.03 7.89 2.28
N GLU A 493 21.11 6.60 1.94
CA GLU A 493 21.27 6.09 0.56
C GLU A 493 20.10 6.51 -0.36
N LEU A 494 18.97 6.98 0.19
CA LEU A 494 17.93 7.70 -0.57
C LEU A 494 18.43 8.99 -1.26
N LYS A 495 19.66 9.45 -1.02
CA LYS A 495 20.22 10.68 -1.59
C LYS A 495 20.80 10.53 -3.00
N SER A 496 20.99 9.34 -3.56
CA SER A 496 21.78 9.17 -4.80
C SER A 496 21.16 8.31 -5.92
N HIS A 497 19.85 8.01 -5.90
CA HIS A 497 19.27 7.07 -6.87
C HIS A 497 18.75 7.67 -8.18
N ASN A 498 18.97 8.96 -8.46
CA ASN A 498 18.56 9.58 -9.73
C ASN A 498 19.47 9.24 -10.94
N LEU A 499 20.39 8.27 -10.82
CA LEU A 499 21.28 7.88 -11.92
C LEU A 499 21.11 6.44 -12.43
N GLU A 500 20.47 5.54 -11.69
CA GLU A 500 20.32 4.13 -12.09
C GLU A 500 18.86 3.83 -12.46
N PRO A 501 18.58 3.31 -13.67
CA PRO A 501 17.23 2.92 -14.06
C PRO A 501 16.77 1.66 -13.29
N PRO A 502 15.45 1.48 -13.06
CA PRO A 502 14.93 0.23 -12.54
C PRO A 502 15.17 -0.91 -13.54
N LEU A 503 15.55 -2.09 -13.04
CA LEU A 503 15.79 -3.28 -13.84
C LEU A 503 14.53 -3.78 -14.55
N LEU A 504 13.43 -3.89 -13.80
CA LEU A 504 12.13 -4.34 -14.29
C LEU A 504 11.05 -3.32 -13.93
N ILE A 505 10.13 -3.09 -14.87
CA ILE A 505 9.02 -2.14 -14.71
C ILE A 505 7.73 -2.84 -15.05
N GLN A 506 6.87 -3.06 -14.05
CA GLN A 506 5.52 -3.55 -14.27
C GLN A 506 4.65 -2.40 -14.81
N PHE A 507 3.97 -2.62 -15.93
CA PHE A 507 3.26 -1.56 -16.63
C PHE A 507 1.90 -2.00 -17.20
N ARG A 508 1.12 -1.01 -17.62
CA ARG A 508 0.01 -1.13 -18.56
C ARG A 508 0.22 -0.09 -19.63
N MET A 509 0.18 -0.49 -20.90
CA MET A 509 0.28 0.43 -22.02
C MET A 509 -0.96 0.35 -22.88
N PHE A 510 -1.48 1.51 -23.23
CA PHE A 510 -2.59 1.67 -24.16
C PHE A 510 -1.99 2.40 -25.35
N HIS A 511 -2.00 1.78 -26.52
CA HIS A 511 -1.33 2.32 -27.69
C HIS A 511 -2.07 1.93 -28.96
N LYS A 512 -2.55 2.92 -29.72
CA LYS A 512 -3.25 2.73 -31.01
C LYS A 512 -4.36 1.66 -30.93
N GLY A 513 -5.13 1.69 -29.84
CA GLY A 513 -6.23 0.74 -29.58
C GLY A 513 -5.82 -0.61 -29.00
N ARG A 514 -4.52 -0.92 -28.89
CA ARG A 514 -4.02 -2.10 -28.17
C ARG A 514 -3.99 -1.85 -26.66
N ALA A 515 -4.24 -2.90 -25.88
CA ALA A 515 -3.98 -2.91 -24.44
C ALA A 515 -2.91 -3.96 -24.11
N VAL A 516 -1.77 -3.50 -23.61
CA VAL A 516 -0.61 -4.33 -23.27
C VAL A 516 -0.42 -4.33 -21.76
N LYS A 517 -0.21 -5.52 -21.17
CA LYS A 517 0.08 -5.70 -19.74
C LYS A 517 1.26 -6.67 -19.61
N GLY A 518 2.27 -6.26 -18.83
CA GLY A 518 3.40 -7.10 -18.51
C GLY A 518 4.45 -6.36 -17.68
N THR A 519 5.67 -6.86 -17.76
CA THR A 519 6.89 -6.18 -17.34
C THR A 519 7.71 -5.80 -18.57
N VAL A 520 8.52 -4.75 -18.46
CA VAL A 520 9.62 -4.49 -19.39
C VAL A 520 10.94 -4.57 -18.64
N LEU A 521 11.89 -5.29 -19.23
CA LEU A 521 13.27 -5.39 -18.79
C LEU A 521 14.10 -4.29 -19.46
N LEU A 522 14.94 -3.61 -18.67
CA LEU A 522 15.93 -2.69 -19.20
C LEU A 522 16.84 -3.39 -20.22
N ASN A 523 16.98 -2.79 -21.41
CA ASN A 523 17.93 -3.23 -22.41
C ASN A 523 18.67 -2.04 -23.01
N ARG A 524 19.93 -1.87 -22.60
CA ARG A 524 20.86 -0.82 -23.03
C ARG A 524 21.31 -0.95 -24.48
N LYS A 525 21.07 -2.12 -25.10
CA LYS A 525 21.36 -2.36 -26.52
C LYS A 525 20.24 -1.85 -27.44
N LEU A 526 19.09 -1.46 -26.89
CA LEU A 526 18.02 -0.90 -27.70
C LEU A 526 18.34 0.54 -28.12
N PRO A 527 17.91 0.95 -29.33
CA PRO A 527 17.92 2.36 -29.70
C PRO A 527 17.10 3.20 -28.70
N PRO A 528 17.44 4.48 -28.51
CA PRO A 528 16.64 5.38 -27.67
C PRO A 528 15.15 5.40 -28.06
N ASN A 529 14.28 5.73 -27.10
CA ASN A 529 12.83 5.76 -27.25
C ASN A 529 12.20 4.45 -27.77
N THR A 530 12.76 3.28 -27.43
CA THR A 530 12.25 1.99 -27.92
C THR A 530 11.61 1.16 -26.81
N ILE A 531 10.44 0.59 -27.10
CA ILE A 531 9.76 -0.42 -26.28
C ILE A 531 9.50 -1.63 -27.17
N GLN A 532 9.86 -2.82 -26.70
CA GLN A 532 9.56 -4.08 -27.37
C GLN A 532 8.51 -4.84 -26.58
N VAL A 533 7.46 -5.31 -27.25
CA VAL A 533 6.34 -6.04 -26.64
C VAL A 533 6.14 -7.40 -27.30
N ARG A 534 5.66 -8.38 -26.55
CA ARG A 534 5.40 -9.75 -27.02
C ARG A 534 3.91 -10.05 -27.16
N PRO A 535 3.51 -11.00 -28.03
CA PRO A 535 2.12 -11.45 -28.14
C PRO A 535 1.46 -11.80 -26.80
N SER A 536 2.18 -12.49 -25.91
CA SER A 536 1.72 -12.85 -24.56
C SER A 536 1.30 -11.63 -23.72
N MET A 537 1.91 -10.46 -23.96
CA MET A 537 1.63 -9.21 -23.24
C MET A 537 0.38 -8.50 -23.78
N ILE A 538 0.00 -8.73 -25.03
CA ILE A 538 -1.14 -8.09 -25.67
C ILE A 538 -2.42 -8.73 -25.16
N LYS A 539 -3.21 -7.96 -24.40
CA LYS A 539 -4.46 -8.46 -23.82
C LYS A 539 -5.68 -8.10 -24.66
N VAL A 540 -5.57 -7.05 -25.48
CA VAL A 540 -6.55 -6.63 -26.49
C VAL A 540 -5.80 -6.14 -27.72
N GLU A 541 -6.15 -6.70 -28.89
CA GLU A 541 -5.58 -6.32 -30.18
C GLU A 541 -6.26 -5.09 -30.77
N ALA A 542 -5.53 -4.38 -31.65
CA ALA A 542 -6.14 -3.33 -32.44
C ALA A 542 -7.07 -3.93 -33.51
N ASP A 543 -8.22 -3.30 -33.72
CA ASP A 543 -9.02 -3.46 -34.93
C ASP A 543 -8.53 -2.53 -36.05
N GLU A 544 -8.07 -3.13 -37.15
CA GLU A 544 -7.66 -2.42 -38.37
C GLU A 544 -8.80 -1.56 -38.96
N LYS A 545 -10.06 -1.95 -38.76
CA LYS A 545 -11.22 -1.17 -39.23
C LYS A 545 -11.36 0.17 -38.52
N LEU A 546 -10.75 0.31 -37.34
CA LEU A 546 -10.69 1.54 -36.56
C LEU A 546 -9.33 2.24 -36.67
N ALA A 547 -8.53 1.90 -37.70
CA ALA A 547 -7.27 2.59 -37.96
C ALA A 547 -7.51 4.10 -38.14
N GLY A 548 -6.76 4.91 -37.41
CA GLY A 548 -6.90 6.37 -37.41
C GLY A 548 -8.01 6.92 -36.50
N ALA A 549 -8.83 6.06 -35.88
CA ALA A 549 -9.78 6.51 -34.88
C ALA A 549 -9.06 7.09 -33.65
N PRO A 550 -9.67 8.07 -32.93
CA PRO A 550 -9.09 8.62 -31.71
C PRO A 550 -8.89 7.53 -30.67
N THR A 551 -7.63 7.33 -30.26
CA THR A 551 -7.24 6.36 -29.23
C THR A 551 -6.36 7.03 -28.20
N LEU A 552 -6.47 6.57 -26.95
CA LEU A 552 -5.64 7.01 -25.85
C LEU A 552 -4.27 6.30 -25.93
N ASN A 553 -3.21 7.10 -25.91
CA ASN A 553 -1.84 6.60 -25.92
C ASN A 553 -1.16 6.95 -24.58
N ARG A 554 -1.02 5.97 -23.68
CA ARG A 554 -0.46 6.14 -22.33
C ARG A 554 0.36 4.94 -21.89
N PHE A 555 1.47 5.20 -21.21
CA PHE A 555 2.28 4.21 -20.52
C PHE A 555 2.13 4.40 -19.00
N GLU A 556 1.50 3.44 -18.35
CA GLU A 556 1.10 3.51 -16.95
C GLU A 556 1.92 2.54 -16.10
N ILE A 557 2.78 3.10 -15.24
CA ILE A 557 3.67 2.36 -14.34
C ILE A 557 2.91 1.91 -13.11
N VAL A 558 3.13 0.65 -12.75
CA VAL A 558 2.45 -0.03 -11.64
C VAL A 558 3.40 -0.20 -10.48
N GLY A 559 4.61 -0.64 -10.79
CA GLY A 559 5.70 -0.76 -9.86
C GLY A 559 7.00 -1.12 -10.53
N THR A 560 8.08 -1.00 -9.76
CA THR A 560 9.46 -1.16 -10.21
C THR A 560 10.16 -2.26 -9.42
N SER A 561 11.25 -2.78 -9.97
CA SER A 561 12.22 -3.60 -9.23
C SER A 561 12.95 -2.71 -8.22
N ASP A 562 12.57 -2.83 -6.95
CA ASP A 562 13.13 -2.03 -5.86
C ASP A 562 13.92 -2.89 -4.88
N LYS A 563 14.66 -2.24 -3.98
CA LYS A 563 15.37 -2.90 -2.87
C LYS A 563 14.41 -3.81 -2.08
N PRO A 564 14.67 -5.13 -2.02
CA PRO A 564 13.80 -6.06 -1.33
C PRO A 564 13.61 -5.69 0.13
N LYS A 565 12.35 -5.69 0.58
CA LYS A 565 12.04 -5.61 2.01
C LYS A 565 12.52 -6.87 2.70
N LYS A 566 12.73 -6.79 4.02
CA LYS A 566 13.02 -7.97 4.85
C LYS A 566 11.97 -9.06 4.58
N PRO A 567 12.37 -10.22 4.03
CA PRO A 567 11.43 -11.28 3.69
C PRO A 567 10.83 -11.87 4.97
N ARG A 568 9.62 -12.38 4.84
CA ARG A 568 8.95 -13.14 5.90
C ARG A 568 8.35 -14.38 5.30
N LEU A 569 8.42 -15.48 6.03
CA LEU A 569 7.75 -16.71 5.67
C LEU A 569 6.21 -16.51 5.70
N SER A 570 5.48 -17.48 5.15
CA SER A 570 4.03 -17.57 5.24
C SER A 570 3.64 -18.93 5.81
N LYS A 571 2.41 -19.08 6.33
CA LYS A 571 1.94 -20.41 6.80
C LYS A 571 2.06 -21.48 5.72
N ASN A 572 1.76 -21.13 4.47
CA ASN A 572 1.88 -22.05 3.34
C ASN A 572 3.34 -22.46 3.12
N LEU A 573 4.25 -21.48 3.07
CA LEU A 573 5.67 -21.75 2.89
C LEU A 573 6.27 -22.55 4.06
N ILE A 574 5.89 -22.26 5.30
CA ILE A 574 6.30 -23.03 6.48
C ILE A 574 5.81 -24.48 6.38
N ALA A 575 4.53 -24.68 6.02
CA ALA A 575 3.97 -26.02 5.86
C ALA A 575 4.68 -26.83 4.77
N LEU A 576 5.00 -26.19 3.64
CA LEU A 576 5.71 -26.82 2.52
C LEU A 576 7.18 -27.12 2.86
N LEU A 577 7.90 -26.18 3.48
CA LEU A 577 9.28 -26.38 3.91
C LEU A 577 9.39 -27.50 4.96
N TYR A 578 8.50 -27.51 5.96
CA TYR A 578 8.46 -28.55 6.97
C TYR A 578 8.10 -29.92 6.37
N TYR A 579 7.14 -29.98 5.45
CA TYR A 579 6.84 -31.19 4.68
C TYR A 579 8.04 -31.67 3.86
N GLY A 580 8.81 -30.74 3.29
CA GLY A 580 10.06 -31.01 2.58
C GLY A 580 11.23 -31.44 3.47
N GLY A 581 11.04 -31.59 4.78
CA GLY A 581 12.05 -32.13 5.70
C GLY A 581 12.84 -31.10 6.50
N VAL A 582 12.51 -29.81 6.41
CA VAL A 582 13.12 -28.78 7.26
C VAL A 582 12.73 -29.03 8.72
N PRO A 583 13.70 -29.08 9.67
CA PRO A 583 13.43 -29.43 11.05
C PRO A 583 12.54 -28.40 11.76
N LYS A 584 11.84 -28.85 12.79
CA LYS A 584 10.97 -27.99 13.62
C LYS A 584 11.78 -26.87 14.27
N GLU A 585 12.98 -27.23 14.73
CA GLU A 585 13.92 -26.39 15.47
C GLU A 585 14.27 -25.14 14.66
N TYR A 586 14.49 -25.28 13.34
CA TYR A 586 14.73 -24.15 12.44
C TYR A 586 13.68 -23.03 12.60
N PHE A 587 12.39 -23.39 12.50
CA PHE A 587 11.31 -22.42 12.59
C PHE A 587 11.14 -21.85 13.99
N MET A 588 11.29 -22.71 15.01
CA MET A 588 11.12 -22.31 16.40
C MET A 588 12.25 -21.37 16.87
N ASP A 589 13.49 -21.61 16.43
CA ASP A 589 14.63 -20.75 16.73
C ASP A 589 14.47 -19.39 16.07
N ARG A 590 14.12 -19.34 14.77
CA ARG A 590 13.83 -18.07 14.07
C ARG A 590 12.65 -17.33 14.68
N LEU A 591 11.63 -18.05 15.14
CA LEU A 591 10.50 -17.45 15.85
C LEU A 591 10.94 -16.84 17.20
N GLU A 592 11.74 -17.58 17.97
CA GLU A 592 12.26 -17.14 19.27
C GLU A 592 13.15 -15.89 19.11
N ASP A 593 14.05 -15.88 18.11
CA ASP A 593 14.85 -14.71 17.75
C ASP A 593 13.95 -13.51 17.41
N ALA A 594 12.94 -13.72 16.56
CA ALA A 594 11.99 -12.68 16.18
C ALA A 594 11.16 -12.17 17.36
N LEU A 595 10.77 -13.03 18.30
CA LEU A 595 10.04 -12.65 19.51
C LEU A 595 10.91 -11.82 20.45
N LYS A 596 12.18 -12.18 20.63
CA LYS A 596 13.17 -11.39 21.39
C LYS A 596 13.38 -10.02 20.75
N ASP A 597 13.54 -9.95 19.44
CA ASP A 597 13.67 -8.70 18.70
C ASP A 597 12.44 -7.81 18.91
N VAL A 598 11.24 -8.39 18.79
CA VAL A 598 9.98 -7.67 19.02
C VAL A 598 9.85 -7.18 20.46
N GLN A 599 10.25 -7.97 21.45
CA GLN A 599 10.26 -7.50 22.85
C GLN A 599 11.26 -6.38 23.09
N SER A 600 12.42 -6.44 22.42
CA SER A 600 13.48 -5.44 22.57
C SER A 600 13.03 -4.02 22.19
N ILE A 601 11.97 -3.88 21.39
CA ILE A 601 11.32 -2.60 21.08
C ILE A 601 10.91 -1.84 22.36
N LEU A 602 10.57 -2.53 23.44
CA LEU A 602 10.09 -1.89 24.68
C LEU A 602 11.21 -1.33 25.56
N TYR A 603 12.45 -1.81 25.40
CA TYR A 603 13.54 -1.48 26.33
C TYR A 603 14.87 -1.11 25.65
N LYS A 604 15.02 -1.30 24.33
CA LYS A 604 16.20 -0.87 23.56
C LYS A 604 15.85 0.31 22.65
N LYS A 605 16.45 1.48 22.90
CA LYS A 605 16.20 2.73 22.13
C LYS A 605 16.41 2.54 20.62
N ARG A 606 17.48 1.84 20.21
CA ARG A 606 17.77 1.54 18.80
C ARG A 606 16.66 0.73 18.12
N ALA A 607 16.17 -0.32 18.79
CA ALA A 607 15.09 -1.16 18.25
C ALA A 607 13.78 -0.38 18.15
N ALA A 608 13.44 0.39 19.21
CA ALA A 608 12.28 1.28 19.24
C ALA A 608 12.30 2.29 18.09
N LEU A 609 13.44 2.99 17.90
CA LEU A 609 13.60 4.01 16.87
C LEU A 609 13.47 3.43 15.46
N LYS A 610 14.12 2.28 15.21
CA LYS A 610 14.07 1.60 13.91
C LYS A 610 12.64 1.28 13.50
N VAL A 611 11.85 0.73 14.43
CA VAL A 611 10.46 0.36 14.14
C VAL A 611 9.57 1.59 14.04
N ALA A 612 9.78 2.60 14.90
CA ALA A 612 9.07 3.87 14.83
C ALA A 612 9.22 4.53 13.45
N ILE A 613 10.45 4.72 12.96
CA ILE A 613 10.69 5.32 11.64
C ILE A 613 10.02 4.51 10.51
N SER A 614 10.08 3.17 10.59
CA SER A 614 9.52 2.31 9.54
C SER A 614 7.99 2.31 9.45
N ARG A 615 7.30 2.64 10.55
CA ARG A 615 5.84 2.56 10.67
C ARG A 615 5.16 3.93 10.71
N ASP A 616 5.87 4.97 11.15
CA ASP A 616 5.36 6.30 11.48
C ASP A 616 5.47 7.29 10.28
N ALA A 617 5.63 6.79 9.05
CA ALA A 617 5.65 7.63 7.85
C ALA A 617 4.32 8.37 7.58
N ASP A 618 3.24 8.01 8.30
CA ASP A 618 1.90 8.64 8.20
C ASP A 618 1.48 9.47 9.45
N GLU A 619 2.20 9.45 10.60
CA GLU A 619 1.80 10.13 11.86
C GLU A 619 2.87 11.12 12.45
N ASP A 620 3.42 12.03 11.62
CA ASP A 620 4.35 13.12 12.00
C ASP A 620 5.66 12.67 12.71
N LEU A 621 6.03 11.38 12.64
CA LEU A 621 7.24 10.83 13.27
C LEU A 621 7.33 11.12 14.78
N THR A 622 6.19 11.28 15.46
CA THR A 622 6.13 11.73 16.87
C THR A 622 6.90 10.78 17.79
N VAL A 623 6.71 9.46 17.61
CA VAL A 623 7.38 8.44 18.44
C VAL A 623 8.89 8.47 18.21
N ALA A 624 9.32 8.63 16.95
CA ALA A 624 10.73 8.74 16.62
C ALA A 624 11.35 10.00 17.25
N ARG A 625 10.66 11.15 17.19
CA ARG A 625 11.09 12.41 17.84
C ARG A 625 11.23 12.26 19.34
N MET A 626 10.30 11.57 20.00
CA MET A 626 10.39 11.34 21.45
C MET A 626 11.67 10.59 21.82
N ILE A 627 11.96 9.49 21.11
CA ILE A 627 13.17 8.69 21.35
C ILE A 627 14.44 9.50 21.06
N LEU A 628 14.46 10.27 19.96
CA LEU A 628 15.60 11.10 19.57
C LEU A 628 15.84 12.30 20.52
N SER A 629 14.80 12.74 21.23
CA SER A 629 14.89 13.80 22.25
C SER A 629 15.35 13.27 23.60
N GLY A 630 15.68 11.97 23.70
CA GLY A 630 16.19 11.36 24.93
C GLY A 630 15.13 11.02 25.99
N LEU A 631 13.84 11.01 25.62
CA LEU A 631 12.79 10.55 26.53
C LEU A 631 12.99 9.06 26.89
N PRO A 632 12.68 8.66 28.14
CA PRO A 632 12.81 7.27 28.54
C PRO A 632 11.68 6.44 27.89
N LEU A 633 11.97 5.19 27.54
CA LEU A 633 11.03 4.34 26.79
C LEU A 633 9.79 3.92 27.62
N ASP A 634 9.88 4.01 28.94
CA ASP A 634 8.81 3.78 29.90
C ASP A 634 7.98 5.05 30.20
N GLU A 635 8.24 6.16 29.50
CA GLU A 635 7.32 7.29 29.48
C GLU A 635 5.93 6.79 29.02
N PRO A 636 4.84 7.06 29.76
CA PRO A 636 3.55 6.40 29.54
C PRO A 636 3.00 6.43 28.11
N PHE A 637 3.10 7.57 27.42
CA PHE A 637 2.61 7.66 26.04
C PHE A 637 3.49 6.84 25.09
N LEU A 638 4.81 7.02 25.18
CA LEU A 638 5.79 6.31 24.37
C LEU A 638 5.67 4.80 24.58
N GLN A 639 5.64 4.35 25.83
CA GLN A 639 5.51 2.93 26.19
C GLN A 639 4.21 2.33 25.65
N HIS A 640 3.08 3.07 25.74
CA HIS A 640 1.81 2.63 25.18
C HIS A 640 1.89 2.47 23.65
N ARG A 641 2.48 3.45 22.94
CA ARG A 641 2.65 3.39 21.48
C ARG A 641 3.57 2.25 21.04
N LEU A 642 4.69 2.05 21.74
CA LEU A 642 5.60 0.93 21.50
C LEU A 642 4.91 -0.41 21.79
N SER A 643 4.09 -0.50 22.85
CA SER A 643 3.30 -1.70 23.16
C SER A 643 2.29 -2.05 22.07
N MET A 644 1.65 -1.05 21.44
CA MET A 644 0.78 -1.25 20.28
C MET A 644 1.55 -1.80 19.08
N ILE A 645 2.72 -1.23 18.80
CA ILE A 645 3.62 -1.72 17.75
C ILE A 645 4.01 -3.19 17.98
N VAL A 646 4.37 -3.53 19.22
CA VAL A 646 4.72 -4.89 19.63
C VAL A 646 3.56 -5.85 19.44
N ARG A 647 2.33 -5.48 19.84
CA ARG A 647 1.13 -6.31 19.62
C ARG A 647 0.89 -6.59 18.15
N GLU A 648 1.08 -5.60 17.28
CA GLU A 648 0.92 -5.76 15.84
C GLU A 648 2.01 -6.64 15.20
N GLU A 649 3.28 -6.48 15.58
CA GLU A 649 4.35 -7.38 15.15
C GLU A 649 4.10 -8.82 15.62
N ARG A 650 3.65 -9.02 16.87
CA ARG A 650 3.27 -10.35 17.37
C ARG A 650 2.10 -10.94 16.58
N LYS A 651 1.07 -10.16 16.27
CA LYS A 651 -0.04 -10.61 15.41
C LYS A 651 0.45 -11.04 14.03
N SER A 652 1.47 -10.38 13.49
CA SER A 652 2.15 -10.77 12.26
C SER A 652 2.86 -12.13 12.41
N LEU A 653 3.65 -12.32 13.48
CA LEU A 653 4.32 -13.58 13.79
C LEU A 653 3.34 -14.74 13.99
N LYS A 654 2.26 -14.51 14.76
CA LYS A 654 1.15 -15.46 14.98
C LYS A 654 0.47 -15.87 13.68
N ALA A 655 0.46 -14.99 12.67
CA ALA A 655 -0.01 -15.27 11.33
C ALA A 655 1.01 -16.03 10.45
N GLY A 656 2.13 -16.50 11.00
CA GLY A 656 3.19 -17.24 10.32
C GLY A 656 4.19 -16.36 9.56
N LYS A 657 4.23 -15.04 9.82
CA LYS A 657 5.13 -14.10 9.13
C LYS A 657 6.48 -13.97 9.84
N ILE A 658 7.21 -15.08 9.90
CA ILE A 658 8.51 -15.20 10.56
C ILE A 658 9.59 -14.56 9.68
N PRO A 659 10.35 -13.56 10.17
CA PRO A 659 11.50 -13.01 9.46
C PRO A 659 12.57 -14.07 9.21
N ILE A 660 13.20 -14.00 8.04
CA ILE A 660 14.28 -14.92 7.66
C ILE A 660 15.44 -14.11 7.07
N ASN A 661 16.66 -14.51 7.39
CA ASN A 661 17.87 -13.89 6.87
C ASN A 661 18.30 -14.58 5.57
N ASN A 662 19.16 -13.94 4.78
CA ASN A 662 19.67 -14.49 3.51
C ASN A 662 18.57 -14.91 2.52
N SER A 663 17.40 -14.29 2.59
CA SER A 663 16.36 -14.42 1.58
C SER A 663 15.88 -13.05 1.11
N PHE A 664 15.15 -13.02 0.00
CA PHE A 664 14.64 -11.77 -0.57
C PHE A 664 13.47 -12.06 -1.50
N TYR A 665 12.61 -11.06 -1.72
CA TYR A 665 11.58 -11.09 -2.75
C TYR A 665 12.02 -10.20 -3.91
N VAL A 666 12.18 -10.79 -5.09
CA VAL A 666 12.59 -10.08 -6.32
C VAL A 666 11.64 -10.40 -7.46
N MET A 667 11.51 -9.46 -8.40
CA MET A 667 10.68 -9.66 -9.59
C MET A 667 11.38 -10.62 -10.56
N GLY A 668 10.62 -11.52 -11.18
CA GLY A 668 11.16 -12.50 -12.12
C GLY A 668 11.04 -12.11 -13.59
N THR A 669 11.98 -12.56 -14.40
CA THR A 669 11.92 -12.49 -15.86
C THR A 669 12.70 -13.63 -16.52
N ALA A 670 12.56 -13.81 -17.83
CA ALA A 670 13.35 -14.76 -18.62
C ALA A 670 14.74 -14.19 -18.94
N ASP A 671 15.75 -15.05 -19.01
CA ASP A 671 17.10 -14.70 -19.44
C ASP A 671 17.12 -14.31 -20.93
N PRO A 672 17.41 -13.05 -21.28
CA PRO A 672 17.50 -12.60 -22.67
C PRO A 672 18.78 -13.06 -23.39
N THR A 673 19.72 -13.68 -22.68
CA THR A 673 21.02 -14.10 -23.23
C THR A 673 21.05 -15.56 -23.69
N ASP A 674 20.04 -16.35 -23.30
CA ASP A 674 19.96 -17.80 -23.54
C ASP A 674 21.18 -18.59 -23.00
N THR A 675 21.83 -18.08 -21.95
CA THR A 675 23.06 -18.69 -21.40
C THR A 675 22.80 -19.55 -20.16
N LEU A 676 21.69 -19.32 -19.46
CA LEU A 676 21.27 -20.15 -18.34
C LEU A 676 20.71 -21.50 -18.80
N ASN A 677 21.12 -22.58 -18.13
CA ASN A 677 20.61 -23.93 -18.37
C ASN A 677 19.46 -24.28 -17.42
N SER A 678 18.79 -25.40 -17.67
CA SER A 678 17.81 -25.95 -16.73
C SER A 678 18.46 -26.15 -15.35
N GLY A 679 17.76 -25.73 -14.29
CA GLY A 679 18.28 -25.74 -12.92
C GLY A 679 19.23 -24.59 -12.57
N GLU A 680 19.51 -23.66 -13.50
CA GLU A 680 20.27 -22.43 -13.24
C GLU A 680 19.38 -21.20 -13.22
N VAL A 681 19.72 -20.22 -12.41
CA VAL A 681 19.10 -18.88 -12.39
C VAL A 681 20.20 -17.82 -12.30
N CYS A 682 19.92 -16.59 -12.72
CA CYS A 682 20.76 -15.45 -12.35
C CYS A 682 19.98 -14.53 -11.43
N VAL A 683 20.59 -14.05 -10.35
CA VAL A 683 19.93 -13.17 -9.38
C VAL A 683 20.82 -11.96 -9.13
N ILE A 684 20.28 -10.77 -9.36
CA ILE A 684 20.96 -9.48 -9.17
C ILE A 684 20.41 -8.81 -7.90
N LEU A 685 21.29 -8.49 -6.96
CA LEU A 685 20.98 -7.76 -5.72
C LEU A 685 21.77 -6.43 -5.64
N GLU A 686 21.87 -5.85 -4.44
CA GLU A 686 22.56 -4.56 -4.22
C GLU A 686 24.02 -4.58 -4.71
N HIS A 687 24.75 -5.64 -4.37
CA HIS A 687 26.19 -5.78 -4.69
C HIS A 687 26.44 -6.57 -5.97
N GLY A 688 25.44 -6.66 -6.85
CA GLY A 688 25.53 -7.35 -8.13
C GLY A 688 24.98 -8.77 -8.12
N GLN A 689 25.47 -9.57 -9.07
CA GLN A 689 25.04 -10.96 -9.29
C GLN A 689 25.55 -11.88 -8.20
N ILE A 690 24.71 -12.81 -7.74
CA ILE A 690 25.07 -13.76 -6.71
C ILE A 690 25.28 -15.16 -7.31
N SER A 691 26.04 -16.02 -6.62
CA SER A 691 26.28 -17.41 -7.08
C SER A 691 26.02 -18.45 -6.00
N GLY A 692 25.89 -19.71 -6.40
CA GLY A 692 25.68 -20.87 -5.54
C GLY A 692 24.21 -21.29 -5.41
N PRO A 693 23.94 -22.39 -4.68
CA PRO A 693 22.60 -22.95 -4.56
C PRO A 693 21.61 -21.99 -3.89
N VAL A 694 20.37 -21.97 -4.36
CA VAL A 694 19.26 -21.16 -3.85
C VAL A 694 17.94 -21.94 -3.90
N LEU A 695 17.03 -21.63 -2.96
CA LEU A 695 15.62 -22.02 -3.08
C LEU A 695 14.84 -20.90 -3.77
N VAL A 696 13.88 -21.24 -4.62
CA VAL A 696 12.97 -20.29 -5.30
C VAL A 696 11.52 -20.72 -5.11
N TYR A 697 10.65 -19.77 -4.75
CA TYR A 697 9.22 -20.00 -4.51
C TYR A 697 8.39 -18.76 -4.83
N ARG A 698 7.16 -18.94 -5.34
CA ARG A 698 6.20 -17.85 -5.55
C ARG A 698 5.07 -17.95 -4.54
N ASN A 699 4.75 -16.84 -3.85
CA ASN A 699 3.72 -16.84 -2.82
C ASN A 699 2.37 -16.32 -3.35
N PRO A 700 1.23 -17.01 -3.14
CA PRO A 700 1.08 -18.33 -2.52
C PRO A 700 1.15 -19.49 -3.53
N GLY A 701 2.11 -20.37 -3.36
CA GLY A 701 2.12 -21.73 -3.90
C GLY A 701 1.60 -22.71 -2.86
N LEU A 702 0.88 -23.73 -3.31
CA LEU A 702 0.25 -24.75 -2.46
C LEU A 702 0.74 -26.18 -2.74
N HIS A 703 1.40 -26.41 -3.88
CA HIS A 703 1.90 -27.72 -4.26
C HIS A 703 3.28 -27.97 -3.65
N PHE A 704 3.55 -29.24 -3.31
CA PHE A 704 4.82 -29.68 -2.73
C PHE A 704 6.03 -29.35 -3.63
N GLY A 705 5.80 -29.31 -4.93
CA GLY A 705 6.79 -28.96 -5.95
C GLY A 705 6.91 -27.48 -6.28
N ASP A 706 6.20 -26.57 -5.60
CA ASP A 706 6.31 -25.13 -5.90
C ASP A 706 7.59 -24.49 -5.32
N ILE A 707 8.40 -25.24 -4.56
CA ILE A 707 9.69 -24.80 -4.07
C ILE A 707 10.77 -25.52 -4.86
N HIS A 708 11.53 -24.75 -5.63
CA HIS A 708 12.61 -25.27 -6.47
C HIS A 708 13.95 -25.06 -5.78
N VAL A 709 14.85 -26.05 -5.90
CA VAL A 709 16.27 -25.90 -5.54
C VAL A 709 17.05 -25.77 -6.84
N VAL A 710 17.69 -24.62 -7.04
CA VAL A 710 18.39 -24.26 -8.28
C VAL A 710 19.74 -23.61 -7.96
N ASN A 711 20.61 -23.49 -8.96
CA ASN A 711 21.92 -22.86 -8.79
C ASN A 711 21.92 -21.43 -9.34
N ALA A 712 22.20 -20.44 -8.49
CA ALA A 712 22.48 -19.09 -8.95
C ALA A 712 23.85 -19.04 -9.64
N ARG A 713 23.89 -18.53 -10.87
CA ARG A 713 25.09 -18.44 -11.70
C ARG A 713 25.32 -17.02 -12.16
N TYR A 714 26.58 -16.60 -12.14
CA TYR A 714 27.01 -15.33 -12.73
C TYR A 714 27.00 -15.41 -14.27
N VAL A 715 26.36 -14.44 -14.91
CA VAL A 715 26.18 -14.30 -16.35
C VAL A 715 26.76 -12.95 -16.79
N LYS A 716 27.96 -12.98 -17.37
CA LYS A 716 28.66 -11.79 -17.85
C LYS A 716 27.88 -11.04 -18.95
N ALA A 717 27.22 -11.78 -19.83
CA ALA A 717 26.47 -11.21 -20.96
C ALA A 717 25.30 -10.30 -20.53
N LEU A 718 24.76 -10.48 -19.31
CA LEU A 718 23.71 -9.60 -18.78
C LEU A 718 24.21 -8.19 -18.51
N GLU A 719 25.49 -7.99 -18.17
CA GLU A 719 26.05 -6.66 -17.87
C GLU A 719 25.95 -5.72 -19.09
N GLU A 720 26.07 -6.26 -20.30
CA GLU A 720 25.91 -5.50 -21.54
C GLU A 720 24.45 -5.11 -21.81
N ILE A 721 23.48 -5.84 -21.25
CA ILE A 721 22.05 -5.63 -21.47
C ILE A 721 21.48 -4.72 -20.37
N VAL A 722 21.70 -5.07 -19.11
CA VAL A 722 21.05 -4.41 -17.96
C VAL A 722 21.98 -3.46 -17.20
N GLY A 723 23.28 -3.44 -17.52
CA GLY A 723 24.26 -2.59 -16.84
C GLY A 723 24.26 -2.80 -15.33
N ASN A 724 24.16 -1.69 -14.59
CA ASN A 724 24.15 -1.68 -13.13
C ASN A 724 22.74 -1.76 -12.53
N ALA A 725 21.70 -1.99 -13.33
CA ALA A 725 20.34 -2.09 -12.80
C ALA A 725 20.20 -3.32 -11.88
N LYS A 726 19.48 -3.14 -10.77
CA LYS A 726 19.49 -4.09 -9.63
C LYS A 726 18.12 -4.72 -9.39
N TYR A 727 18.13 -5.80 -8.61
CA TYR A 727 16.96 -6.42 -7.99
C TYR A 727 16.04 -7.20 -8.95
N GLY A 728 16.52 -8.35 -9.41
CA GLY A 728 15.72 -9.26 -10.22
C GLY A 728 16.25 -10.69 -10.19
N ILE A 729 15.41 -11.62 -10.62
CA ILE A 729 15.78 -13.01 -10.93
C ILE A 729 15.48 -13.33 -12.40
N PHE A 730 16.47 -13.91 -13.06
CA PHE A 730 16.41 -14.36 -14.45
C PHE A 730 16.32 -15.88 -14.47
N PHE A 731 15.32 -16.38 -15.19
CA PHE A 731 15.05 -17.79 -15.37
C PHE A 731 15.51 -18.26 -16.74
N PRO A 732 15.92 -19.54 -16.89
CA PRO A 732 16.39 -20.05 -18.16
C PRO A 732 15.23 -20.11 -19.16
N ALA A 733 15.49 -19.72 -20.40
CA ALA A 733 14.53 -19.84 -21.50
C ALA A 733 14.68 -21.18 -22.23
N LYS A 734 14.90 -22.27 -21.47
CA LYS A 734 15.20 -23.62 -22.00
C LYS A 734 14.32 -24.67 -21.34
N GLY A 735 14.05 -25.72 -22.11
CA GLY A 735 13.27 -26.87 -21.68
C GLY A 735 11.79 -26.81 -22.07
N PRO A 736 11.02 -27.85 -21.71
CA PRO A 736 9.64 -28.06 -22.17
C PRO A 736 8.61 -27.18 -21.46
N ARG A 737 9.00 -26.52 -20.37
CA ARG A 737 8.14 -25.68 -19.55
C ARG A 737 8.98 -24.58 -18.91
N SER A 738 8.40 -23.39 -18.75
CA SER A 738 9.08 -22.29 -18.07
C SER A 738 9.07 -22.50 -16.56
N MET A 739 10.17 -22.13 -15.89
CA MET A 739 10.28 -22.29 -14.43
C MET A 739 9.24 -21.44 -13.69
N ALA A 740 8.79 -20.32 -14.27
CA ALA A 740 7.68 -19.56 -13.71
C ALA A 740 6.37 -20.35 -13.66
N ASP A 741 6.02 -21.04 -14.75
CA ASP A 741 4.80 -21.85 -14.82
C ASP A 741 4.89 -23.09 -13.90
N GLU A 742 6.09 -23.66 -13.73
CA GLU A 742 6.36 -24.73 -12.74
C GLU A 742 6.12 -24.27 -11.29
N ILE A 743 6.46 -23.03 -10.96
CA ILE A 743 6.35 -22.45 -9.62
C ILE A 743 4.96 -21.81 -9.45
N ALA A 744 4.01 -22.61 -8.98
CA ALA A 744 2.63 -22.22 -8.70
C ALA A 744 1.86 -21.68 -9.92
N GLY A 745 2.22 -22.01 -11.17
CA GLY A 745 1.55 -21.50 -12.37
C GLY A 745 1.79 -20.00 -12.59
N GLY A 746 3.00 -19.52 -12.34
CA GLY A 746 3.40 -18.13 -12.50
C GLY A 746 3.71 -17.71 -13.93
N ASP A 747 3.89 -16.40 -14.09
CA ASP A 747 4.32 -15.74 -15.32
C ASP A 747 5.29 -14.59 -14.98
N TYR A 748 5.70 -13.81 -15.96
CA TYR A 748 6.60 -12.67 -15.77
C TYR A 748 5.88 -11.31 -15.89
N ASP A 749 4.56 -11.27 -15.64
CA ASP A 749 3.75 -10.04 -15.74
C ASP A 749 3.83 -9.13 -14.48
N GLY A 750 4.69 -9.51 -13.55
CA GLY A 750 5.01 -8.80 -12.30
C GLY A 750 5.08 -9.72 -11.07
N ASP A 751 5.24 -11.03 -11.27
CA ASP A 751 5.37 -12.00 -10.19
C ASP A 751 6.64 -11.77 -9.37
N MET A 752 6.50 -11.97 -8.06
CA MET A 752 7.56 -11.83 -7.08
C MET A 752 7.96 -13.21 -6.54
N TYR A 753 9.25 -13.51 -6.61
CA TYR A 753 9.82 -14.77 -6.16
C TYR A 753 10.57 -14.58 -4.86
N TRP A 754 10.22 -15.39 -3.87
CA TRP A 754 11.06 -15.61 -2.70
C TRP A 754 12.26 -16.43 -3.12
N VAL A 755 13.45 -15.90 -2.90
CA VAL A 755 14.71 -16.59 -3.16
C VAL A 755 15.46 -16.67 -1.85
N SER A 756 15.96 -17.85 -1.49
CA SER A 756 16.69 -18.06 -0.23
C SER A 756 18.04 -18.73 -0.45
N LYS A 757 19.05 -18.18 0.24
CA LYS A 757 20.42 -18.67 0.36
C LYS A 757 20.72 -19.23 1.74
N ASP A 758 19.70 -19.45 2.54
CA ASP A 758 19.85 -20.00 3.88
C ASP A 758 20.50 -21.41 3.81
N PRO A 759 21.71 -21.60 4.38
CA PRO A 759 22.42 -22.87 4.28
C PRO A 759 21.67 -24.04 4.94
N GLU A 760 20.93 -23.78 6.02
CA GLU A 760 20.19 -24.83 6.75
C GLU A 760 18.98 -25.29 5.94
N LEU A 761 18.26 -24.36 5.30
CA LEU A 761 17.20 -24.71 4.36
C LEU A 761 17.74 -25.51 3.17
N LEU A 762 18.87 -25.08 2.59
CA LEU A 762 19.49 -25.78 1.46
C LEU A 762 19.98 -27.18 1.82
N ALA A 763 20.44 -27.40 3.06
CA ALA A 763 20.92 -28.69 3.51
C ALA A 763 19.79 -29.67 3.86
N THR A 764 18.64 -29.17 4.31
CA THR A 764 17.56 -29.99 4.88
C THR A 764 16.36 -30.18 3.96
N PHE A 765 16.05 -29.19 3.11
CA PHE A 765 14.88 -29.24 2.24
C PHE A 765 15.05 -30.23 1.09
N ARG A 766 14.01 -31.03 0.85
CA ARG A 766 13.92 -32.01 -0.23
C ARG A 766 12.87 -31.56 -1.25
N PRO A 767 13.25 -31.26 -2.50
CA PRO A 767 12.31 -30.83 -3.52
C PRO A 767 11.38 -31.97 -3.94
N SER A 768 10.18 -31.62 -4.38
CA SER A 768 9.22 -32.52 -5.01
C SER A 768 9.06 -32.18 -6.49
N ALA A 769 8.51 -33.10 -7.28
CA ALA A 769 8.21 -32.82 -8.68
C ALA A 769 7.22 -31.65 -8.80
N PRO A 770 7.39 -30.74 -9.78
CA PRO A 770 6.48 -29.63 -10.02
C PRO A 770 5.03 -30.08 -10.26
N TRP A 771 4.08 -29.21 -9.97
CA TRP A 771 2.68 -29.50 -10.23
C TRP A 771 2.41 -29.64 -11.73
N ILE A 772 1.77 -30.72 -12.14
CA ILE A 772 1.27 -30.92 -13.51
C ILE A 772 -0.25 -30.90 -13.42
N GLY A 773 -0.88 -29.95 -14.09
CA GLY A 773 -2.33 -29.82 -14.07
C GLY A 773 -3.02 -31.05 -14.66
N CYS A 774 -4.10 -31.49 -14.03
CA CYS A 774 -4.99 -32.46 -14.64
C CYS A 774 -5.72 -31.80 -15.82
N PRO A 775 -5.72 -32.39 -17.03
CA PRO A 775 -6.49 -31.88 -18.16
C PRO A 775 -7.96 -31.71 -17.74
N SER A 776 -8.44 -30.48 -17.68
CA SER A 776 -9.83 -30.22 -17.33
C SER A 776 -10.73 -30.68 -18.47
N SER A 777 -11.91 -31.22 -18.16
CA SER A 777 -12.92 -31.54 -19.18
C SER A 777 -13.24 -30.31 -20.06
N PRO A 778 -13.65 -30.50 -21.32
CA PRO A 778 -13.88 -29.42 -22.27
C PRO A 778 -14.78 -28.33 -21.67
N ILE A 779 -14.28 -27.11 -21.71
CA ILE A 779 -14.90 -25.93 -21.12
C ILE A 779 -16.27 -25.72 -21.75
N SER A 780 -17.32 -25.65 -20.92
CA SER A 780 -18.65 -25.20 -21.34
C SER A 780 -18.54 -23.82 -22.00
N SER A 781 -19.01 -23.73 -23.24
CA SER A 781 -18.92 -22.57 -24.12
C SER A 781 -19.39 -21.28 -23.43
N SER A 782 -18.46 -20.40 -23.06
CA SER A 782 -18.82 -19.01 -22.75
C SER A 782 -19.49 -18.39 -23.99
N LYS A 783 -20.61 -17.66 -23.83
CA LYS A 783 -21.25 -16.93 -24.94
C LYS A 783 -20.19 -16.10 -25.69
N LYS A 784 -19.97 -16.41 -26.97
CA LYS A 784 -19.08 -15.65 -27.84
C LYS A 784 -19.65 -14.23 -28.03
N LEU A 785 -18.76 -13.23 -28.16
CA LEU A 785 -19.15 -11.84 -28.38
C LEU A 785 -19.78 -11.60 -29.76
N THR A 786 -19.40 -12.40 -30.74
CA THR A 786 -19.78 -12.26 -32.15
C THR A 786 -21.29 -12.44 -32.35
N GLY A 787 -21.98 -11.39 -32.78
CA GLY A 787 -23.41 -11.40 -33.13
C GLY A 787 -24.35 -10.70 -32.14
N LEU A 788 -23.84 -10.11 -31.06
CA LEU A 788 -24.64 -9.28 -30.15
C LEU A 788 -24.74 -7.84 -30.67
N GLN A 789 -25.96 -7.30 -30.71
CA GLN A 789 -26.20 -5.86 -30.86
C GLN A 789 -25.72 -5.10 -29.61
N ASP A 790 -25.45 -3.80 -29.74
CA ASP A 790 -24.82 -3.00 -28.69
C ASP A 790 -25.60 -3.00 -27.38
N GLU A 791 -26.92 -2.86 -27.45
CA GLU A 791 -27.81 -2.85 -26.28
C GLU A 791 -27.85 -4.23 -25.59
N ALA A 792 -27.77 -5.31 -26.37
CA ALA A 792 -27.73 -6.66 -25.83
C ALA A 792 -26.40 -6.95 -25.12
N LEU A 793 -25.30 -6.39 -25.62
CA LEU A 793 -23.99 -6.49 -24.98
C LEU A 793 -23.97 -5.76 -23.63
N GLU A 794 -24.47 -4.52 -23.57
CA GLU A 794 -24.53 -3.76 -22.31
C GLU A 794 -25.33 -4.49 -21.23
N ARG A 795 -26.49 -5.07 -21.59
CA ARG A 795 -27.29 -5.87 -20.66
C ARG A 795 -26.54 -7.09 -20.13
N GLU A 796 -25.84 -7.85 -20.97
CA GLU A 796 -25.09 -9.03 -20.52
C GLU A 796 -23.86 -8.64 -19.67
N LEU A 797 -23.19 -7.53 -19.99
CA LEU A 797 -22.08 -7.00 -19.18
C LEU A 797 -22.55 -6.56 -17.78
N PHE A 798 -23.70 -5.89 -17.69
CA PHE A 798 -24.26 -5.52 -16.39
C PHE A 798 -24.76 -6.75 -15.61
N ARG A 799 -25.36 -7.73 -16.29
CA ARG A 799 -25.75 -9.00 -15.67
C ARG A 799 -24.54 -9.77 -15.13
N LEU A 800 -23.40 -9.71 -15.81
CA LEU A 800 -22.15 -10.27 -15.31
C LEU A 800 -21.67 -9.55 -14.04
N TYR A 801 -21.80 -8.23 -13.96
CA TYR A 801 -21.55 -7.48 -12.73
C TYR A 801 -22.45 -7.96 -11.59
N LEU A 802 -23.77 -8.04 -11.81
CA LEU A 802 -24.74 -8.51 -10.82
C LEU A 802 -24.37 -9.91 -10.32
N LYS A 803 -24.06 -10.85 -11.22
CA LYS A 803 -23.62 -12.20 -10.86
C LYS A 803 -22.35 -12.18 -10.01
N THR A 804 -21.35 -11.39 -10.40
CA THR A 804 -20.08 -11.28 -9.66
C THR A 804 -20.28 -10.70 -8.26
N ARG A 805 -21.20 -9.75 -8.12
CA ARG A 805 -21.54 -9.07 -6.87
C ARG A 805 -22.35 -9.92 -5.90
N PHE A 806 -23.42 -10.55 -6.38
CA PHE A 806 -24.41 -11.22 -5.55
C PHE A 806 -24.22 -12.74 -5.48
N GLN A 807 -23.42 -13.30 -6.40
CA GLN A 807 -23.07 -14.72 -6.43
C GLN A 807 -21.55 -14.92 -6.63
N PRO A 808 -20.69 -14.29 -5.79
CA PRO A 808 -19.24 -14.43 -5.94
C PRO A 808 -18.81 -15.89 -5.71
N SER A 809 -17.91 -16.40 -6.55
CA SER A 809 -17.28 -17.68 -6.25
C SER A 809 -16.35 -17.54 -5.05
N LYS A 810 -16.54 -18.41 -4.06
CA LYS A 810 -15.67 -18.51 -2.87
C LYS A 810 -14.64 -19.65 -3.01
N ALA A 811 -14.60 -20.33 -4.15
CA ALA A 811 -13.86 -21.58 -4.31
C ALA A 811 -12.36 -21.44 -4.05
N MET A 812 -11.71 -20.38 -4.55
CA MET A 812 -10.28 -20.15 -4.29
C MET A 812 -9.96 -20.04 -2.80
N GLY A 813 -10.74 -19.25 -2.05
CA GLY A 813 -10.54 -19.06 -0.61
C GLY A 813 -10.82 -20.34 0.17
N VAL A 814 -11.95 -20.99 -0.15
CA VAL A 814 -12.35 -22.26 0.48
C VAL A 814 -11.32 -23.36 0.21
N ALA A 815 -10.83 -23.48 -1.03
CA ALA A 815 -9.82 -24.47 -1.39
C ALA A 815 -8.52 -24.24 -0.61
N ALA A 816 -8.06 -22.99 -0.51
CA ALA A 816 -6.86 -22.65 0.26
C ALA A 816 -7.02 -22.92 1.77
N ASP A 817 -8.18 -22.61 2.34
CA ASP A 817 -8.48 -22.88 3.76
C ASP A 817 -8.53 -24.39 4.04
N CYS A 818 -9.21 -25.16 3.19
CA CYS A 818 -9.29 -26.62 3.31
C CYS A 818 -7.92 -27.26 3.10
N TRP A 819 -7.12 -26.76 2.15
CA TRP A 819 -5.75 -27.20 1.92
C TRP A 819 -4.91 -27.00 3.17
N LEU A 820 -4.94 -25.81 3.79
CA LEU A 820 -4.13 -25.52 4.98
C LEU A 820 -4.52 -26.42 6.15
N MET A 821 -5.80 -26.72 6.31
CA MET A 821 -6.28 -27.66 7.32
C MET A 821 -5.78 -29.09 7.06
N TYR A 822 -5.85 -29.59 5.81
CA TYR A 822 -5.40 -30.95 5.51
C TYR A 822 -3.87 -31.07 5.57
N MET A 823 -3.16 -29.99 5.20
CA MET A 823 -1.72 -29.88 5.44
C MET A 823 -1.41 -29.95 6.93
N ASP A 824 -2.13 -29.22 7.78
CA ASP A 824 -1.95 -29.31 9.22
C ASP A 824 -2.15 -30.75 9.72
N ARG A 825 -3.21 -31.43 9.28
CA ARG A 825 -3.44 -32.84 9.61
C ARG A 825 -2.30 -33.73 9.11
N LEU A 826 -1.88 -33.58 7.86
CA LEU A 826 -0.78 -34.34 7.25
C LEU A 826 0.51 -34.22 8.07
N LEU A 827 0.83 -33.02 8.56
CA LEU A 827 2.01 -32.75 9.38
C LEU A 827 1.91 -33.29 10.82
N THR A 828 0.77 -33.82 11.23
CA THR A 828 0.57 -34.46 12.55
C THR A 828 0.47 -35.98 12.51
N LEU A 829 0.35 -36.57 11.32
CA LEU A 829 0.25 -38.03 11.17
C LEU A 829 1.63 -38.67 11.29
N ASP A 830 1.67 -39.79 12.00
CA ASP A 830 2.86 -40.63 12.08
C ASP A 830 3.01 -41.51 10.82
N ASP A 831 4.18 -42.13 10.67
CA ASP A 831 4.46 -43.01 9.53
C ASP A 831 3.71 -44.35 9.61
N GLN A 832 3.15 -44.71 10.77
CA GLN A 832 2.33 -45.91 10.95
C GLN A 832 0.90 -45.74 10.39
N SER A 833 0.49 -44.51 10.08
CA SER A 833 -0.83 -44.16 9.53
C SER A 833 -0.81 -44.01 7.99
N SER A 834 -0.17 -44.95 7.27
CA SER A 834 0.07 -44.84 5.82
C SER A 834 -1.21 -44.65 4.99
N ASP A 835 -2.29 -45.35 5.34
CA ASP A 835 -3.55 -45.30 4.61
C ASP A 835 -4.27 -43.95 4.79
N GLU A 836 -4.28 -43.41 6.02
CA GLU A 836 -4.83 -42.08 6.30
C GLU A 836 -4.00 -41.00 5.59
N LYS A 837 -2.67 -41.09 5.67
CA LYS A 837 -1.72 -40.18 4.99
C LYS A 837 -1.97 -40.14 3.49
N GLY A 838 -2.11 -41.31 2.85
CA GLY A 838 -2.46 -41.42 1.44
C GLY A 838 -3.82 -40.80 1.10
N CYS A 839 -4.83 -40.96 1.96
CA CYS A 839 -6.14 -40.34 1.79
C CYS A 839 -6.08 -38.80 1.87
N VAL A 840 -5.36 -38.28 2.86
CA VAL A 840 -5.17 -36.83 3.07
C VAL A 840 -4.43 -36.21 1.89
N ILE A 841 -3.34 -36.82 1.41
CA ILE A 841 -2.58 -36.35 0.24
C ILE A 841 -3.46 -36.30 -1.01
N ARG A 842 -4.32 -37.32 -1.25
CA ARG A 842 -5.26 -37.28 -2.39
C ARG A 842 -6.24 -36.12 -2.30
N LYS A 843 -6.72 -35.77 -1.09
CA LYS A 843 -7.59 -34.60 -0.89
C LYS A 843 -6.82 -33.29 -1.14
N ILE A 844 -5.58 -33.19 -0.64
CA ILE A 844 -4.70 -32.04 -0.86
C ILE A 844 -4.47 -31.80 -2.35
N ASN A 845 -4.11 -32.82 -3.12
CA ASN A 845 -3.87 -32.67 -4.57
C ASN A 845 -5.13 -32.20 -5.30
N LYS A 846 -6.30 -32.76 -5.00
CA LYS A 846 -7.57 -32.29 -5.58
C LYS A 846 -7.89 -30.85 -5.21
N LEU A 847 -7.54 -30.41 -4.00
CA LEU A 847 -7.72 -29.02 -3.56
C LEU A 847 -6.74 -28.08 -4.28
N ILE A 848 -5.51 -28.53 -4.55
CA ILE A 848 -4.51 -27.78 -5.33
C ILE A 848 -5.03 -27.56 -6.76
N ASP A 849 -5.52 -28.60 -7.43
CA ASP A 849 -6.11 -28.48 -8.77
C ASP A 849 -7.25 -27.45 -8.77
N LYS A 850 -8.18 -27.55 -7.81
CA LYS A 850 -9.28 -26.59 -7.67
C LYS A 850 -8.81 -25.17 -7.35
N TYR A 851 -7.74 -25.03 -6.59
CA TYR A 851 -7.17 -23.73 -6.26
C TYR A 851 -6.59 -23.04 -7.50
N TYR A 852 -5.76 -23.75 -8.27
CA TYR A 852 -5.14 -23.19 -9.48
C TYR A 852 -6.15 -22.95 -10.59
N ASP A 853 -7.12 -23.85 -10.79
CA ASP A 853 -8.24 -23.59 -11.71
C ASP A 853 -9.02 -22.33 -11.31
N ALA A 854 -9.22 -22.11 -10.00
CA ALA A 854 -9.96 -20.96 -9.46
C ALA A 854 -9.26 -19.61 -9.61
N LEU A 855 -7.93 -19.58 -9.80
CA LEU A 855 -7.20 -18.33 -10.07
C LEU A 855 -7.59 -17.72 -11.43
N ASP A 856 -7.80 -18.57 -12.44
CA ASP A 856 -8.12 -18.12 -13.81
C ASP A 856 -9.60 -18.21 -14.19
N ALA A 857 -10.42 -18.88 -13.38
CA ALA A 857 -11.87 -18.98 -13.57
C ALA A 857 -12.55 -17.65 -13.92
N PRO A 858 -12.27 -16.52 -13.23
CA PRO A 858 -12.90 -15.23 -13.55
C PRO A 858 -12.63 -14.77 -14.99
N LYS A 859 -11.41 -15.02 -15.51
CA LYS A 859 -11.01 -14.65 -16.89
C LYS A 859 -11.63 -15.59 -17.92
N LYS A 860 -11.80 -16.86 -17.55
CA LYS A 860 -12.40 -17.91 -18.39
C LYS A 860 -13.94 -17.91 -18.33
N GLY A 861 -14.54 -17.18 -17.40
CA GLY A 861 -15.99 -17.19 -17.15
C GLY A 861 -16.51 -18.49 -16.53
N ILE A 862 -15.61 -19.31 -15.96
CA ILE A 862 -15.91 -20.63 -15.42
C ILE A 862 -16.31 -20.51 -13.95
N LYS A 863 -17.36 -21.23 -13.55
CA LYS A 863 -17.70 -21.37 -12.13
C LYS A 863 -17.01 -22.61 -11.59
N ILE A 864 -16.18 -22.41 -10.57
CA ILE A 864 -15.54 -23.50 -9.82
C ILE A 864 -16.17 -23.57 -8.44
N GLU A 865 -16.37 -24.79 -7.97
CA GLU A 865 -16.87 -25.12 -6.65
C GLU A 865 -15.95 -26.17 -6.02
N VAL A 866 -15.82 -26.10 -4.69
CA VAL A 866 -15.10 -27.11 -3.91
C VAL A 866 -16.14 -28.15 -3.47
N PRO A 867 -16.03 -29.41 -3.92
CA PRO A 867 -16.98 -30.46 -3.54
C PRO A 867 -17.07 -30.68 -2.01
N PRO A 868 -18.25 -31.00 -1.45
CA PRO A 868 -18.43 -31.20 -0.02
C PRO A 868 -17.51 -32.26 0.61
N ASN A 869 -17.14 -33.31 -0.13
CA ASN A 869 -16.23 -34.35 0.34
C ASN A 869 -14.76 -33.89 0.50
N LEU A 870 -14.43 -32.70 -0.01
CA LEU A 870 -13.14 -32.03 0.22
C LEU A 870 -13.22 -31.00 1.36
N MET A 871 -14.38 -30.79 1.98
CA MET A 871 -14.54 -29.88 3.11
C MET A 871 -14.20 -30.61 4.43
N PRO A 872 -13.49 -29.97 5.38
CA PRO A 872 -13.32 -30.53 6.73
C PRO A 872 -14.50 -30.35 7.66
N ASP A 873 -14.60 -31.25 8.62
CA ASP A 873 -15.53 -31.14 9.75
C ASP A 873 -14.98 -30.29 10.91
N LYS A 874 -13.65 -30.24 11.06
CA LYS A 874 -12.96 -29.50 12.12
C LYS A 874 -11.77 -28.72 11.59
N PHE A 875 -11.53 -27.55 12.16
CA PHE A 875 -10.38 -26.69 11.84
C PHE A 875 -9.38 -26.63 13.00
N PRO A 876 -8.08 -26.47 12.73
CA PRO A 876 -7.10 -26.31 13.79
C PRO A 876 -7.21 -24.95 14.47
N HIS A 877 -6.90 -24.88 15.77
CA HIS A 877 -7.04 -23.69 16.61
C HIS A 877 -6.29 -22.46 16.06
N HIS A 878 -5.13 -22.67 15.43
CA HIS A 878 -4.29 -21.60 14.87
C HIS A 878 -4.90 -20.88 13.64
N MET A 879 -6.03 -21.37 13.12
CA MET A 879 -6.81 -20.71 12.06
C MET A 879 -7.91 -19.78 12.61
N GLU A 880 -8.14 -19.77 13.94
CA GLU A 880 -9.09 -18.89 14.63
C GLU A 880 -10.54 -18.94 14.08
N ARG A 881 -10.95 -20.09 13.52
CA ARG A 881 -12.28 -20.34 12.95
C ARG A 881 -13.30 -20.68 14.05
N ARG A 882 -13.59 -19.71 14.94
CA ARG A 882 -14.48 -19.87 16.12
C ARG A 882 -15.91 -20.33 15.80
N GLU A 883 -16.33 -20.13 14.56
CA GLU A 883 -17.65 -20.51 14.04
C GLU A 883 -17.78 -22.02 13.77
N TYR A 884 -16.65 -22.73 13.72
CA TYR A 884 -16.58 -24.16 13.43
C TYR A 884 -16.04 -24.94 14.62
N ALA A 885 -16.26 -26.25 14.62
CA ALA A 885 -15.60 -27.13 15.57
C ALA A 885 -14.07 -27.03 15.38
N THR A 886 -13.33 -26.88 16.47
CA THR A 886 -11.87 -26.74 16.45
C THR A 886 -11.15 -27.86 17.18
N TYR A 887 -9.89 -28.11 16.82
CA TYR A 887 -8.98 -29.00 17.56
C TYR A 887 -7.66 -28.28 17.84
N ARG A 888 -6.97 -28.68 18.91
CA ARG A 888 -5.63 -28.18 19.22
C ARG A 888 -4.59 -28.92 18.36
N SER A 889 -4.04 -28.23 17.38
CA SER A 889 -3.03 -28.79 16.48
C SER A 889 -1.69 -28.98 17.16
N LYS A 890 -1.04 -30.11 16.85
CA LYS A 890 0.34 -30.43 17.28
C LYS A 890 1.36 -30.17 16.16
N SER A 891 0.94 -29.63 15.01
CA SER A 891 1.83 -29.33 13.89
C SER A 891 2.77 -28.17 14.23
N ILE A 892 3.76 -27.91 13.36
CA ILE A 892 4.60 -26.71 13.45
C ILE A 892 3.77 -25.41 13.45
N LEU A 893 2.66 -25.35 12.69
CA LEU A 893 1.80 -24.17 12.63
C LEU A 893 1.06 -23.93 13.95
N GLY A 894 0.59 -25.01 14.58
CA GLY A 894 0.02 -24.99 15.93
C GLY A 894 1.04 -24.56 16.97
N GLY A 895 2.26 -25.09 16.90
CA GLY A 895 3.36 -24.75 17.80
C GLY A 895 3.80 -23.29 17.72
N ILE A 896 3.95 -22.74 16.51
CA ILE A 896 4.24 -21.31 16.30
C ILE A 896 3.16 -20.43 16.91
N TYR A 897 1.89 -20.79 16.67
CA TYR A 897 0.75 -20.03 17.20
C TYR A 897 0.76 -20.03 18.74
N ASP A 898 0.88 -21.20 19.35
CA ASP A 898 0.90 -21.36 20.82
C ASP A 898 2.08 -20.59 21.42
N LYS A 899 3.27 -20.70 20.82
CA LYS A 899 4.48 -20.02 21.30
C LYS A 899 4.35 -18.50 21.28
N VAL A 900 3.73 -17.92 20.25
CA VAL A 900 3.48 -16.47 20.23
C VAL A 900 2.44 -16.07 21.27
N ASP A 901 1.43 -16.92 21.52
CA ASP A 901 0.36 -16.66 22.47
C ASP A 901 0.87 -16.63 23.93
N GLU A 902 1.87 -17.45 24.26
CA GLU A 902 2.57 -17.43 25.57
C GLU A 902 3.14 -16.04 25.91
N TYR A 903 3.49 -15.25 24.89
CA TYR A 903 4.06 -13.92 25.06
C TYR A 903 3.01 -12.79 25.22
N ASN A 904 1.72 -13.09 25.28
CA ASN A 904 0.65 -12.07 25.31
C ASN A 904 0.60 -11.18 26.57
N ASN A 905 1.37 -11.51 27.62
CA ASN A 905 1.38 -10.76 28.87
C ASN A 905 2.32 -9.55 28.79
N LEU A 906 1.87 -8.46 28.15
CA LEU A 906 2.48 -7.16 28.39
C LEU A 906 1.85 -6.56 29.64
N ASP A 907 2.68 -6.12 30.58
CA ASP A 907 2.21 -5.43 31.76
C ASP A 907 1.40 -4.18 31.39
N PRO A 908 0.35 -3.84 32.15
CA PRO A 908 -0.34 -2.57 32.00
C PRO A 908 0.64 -1.41 32.11
N VAL A 909 0.54 -0.44 31.19
CA VAL A 909 1.36 0.77 31.21
C VAL A 909 0.87 1.66 32.34
N LYS A 910 1.70 1.84 33.36
CA LYS A 910 1.42 2.75 34.48
C LYS A 910 1.60 4.20 34.03
N VAL A 911 0.63 5.06 34.32
CA VAL A 911 0.72 6.49 33.98
C VAL A 911 1.40 7.28 35.09
N TRP A 912 2.38 8.12 34.73
CA TRP A 912 3.15 9.02 35.60
C TRP A 912 3.62 10.25 34.80
N LYS A 913 3.99 11.35 35.47
CA LYS A 913 4.53 12.56 34.81
C LYS A 913 6.03 12.66 34.97
N LEU A 914 6.70 13.28 34.00
CA LEU A 914 8.14 13.53 34.06
C LEU A 914 8.50 14.42 35.27
N PRO A 915 9.41 14.01 36.17
CA PRO A 915 9.69 14.75 37.40
C PRO A 915 10.10 16.21 37.15
N TYR A 916 10.92 16.46 36.14
CA TYR A 916 11.37 17.81 35.79
C TYR A 916 10.25 18.68 35.18
N PHE A 917 9.24 18.07 34.54
CA PHE A 917 8.04 18.81 34.14
C PHE A 917 7.17 19.13 35.36
N GLU A 918 7.00 18.20 36.31
CA GLU A 918 6.24 18.47 37.54
C GLU A 918 6.82 19.66 38.33
N GLU A 919 8.15 19.72 38.49
CA GLU A 919 8.78 20.84 39.20
C GLU A 919 8.61 22.18 38.48
N GLN A 920 8.62 22.19 37.15
CA GLN A 920 8.38 23.39 36.36
C GLN A 920 6.91 23.81 36.38
N ILE A 921 5.98 22.85 36.37
CA ILE A 921 4.54 23.09 36.44
C ILE A 921 4.16 23.84 37.72
N LYS A 922 4.82 23.57 38.84
CA LYS A 922 4.62 24.30 40.11
C LYS A 922 4.90 25.81 40.00
N GLN A 923 5.67 26.24 39.01
CA GLN A 923 6.05 27.65 38.80
C GLN A 923 5.12 28.35 37.81
N ILE A 924 4.18 27.63 37.19
CA ILE A 924 3.26 28.17 36.18
C ILE A 924 2.09 28.88 36.87
N PRO A 925 1.67 30.07 36.40
CA PRO A 925 0.50 30.75 36.94
C PRO A 925 -0.77 29.89 36.81
N ALA A 926 -1.55 29.80 37.90
CA ALA A 926 -2.77 28.98 37.96
C ALA A 926 -3.75 29.24 36.80
N ALA A 927 -3.85 30.49 36.34
CA ALA A 927 -4.70 30.87 35.22
C ALA A 927 -4.38 30.10 33.92
N HIS A 928 -3.10 29.80 33.65
CA HIS A 928 -2.71 29.02 32.46
C HIS A 928 -3.10 27.54 32.60
N LEU A 929 -2.95 26.97 33.80
CA LEU A 929 -3.34 25.59 34.11
C LEU A 929 -4.86 25.41 34.00
N GLU A 930 -5.63 26.33 34.58
CA GLU A 930 -7.10 26.31 34.52
C GLU A 930 -7.61 26.47 33.09
N ALA A 931 -7.03 27.41 32.32
CA ALA A 931 -7.39 27.62 30.92
C ALA A 931 -7.16 26.35 30.07
N TRP A 932 -6.01 25.70 30.20
CA TRP A 932 -5.71 24.50 29.43
C TRP A 932 -6.45 23.25 29.90
N ARG A 933 -6.79 23.13 31.19
CA ARG A 933 -7.71 22.09 31.68
C ARG A 933 -9.10 22.24 31.06
N ALA A 934 -9.64 23.46 30.98
CA ALA A 934 -10.91 23.72 30.30
C ALA A 934 -10.84 23.38 28.80
N LEU A 935 -9.79 23.83 28.12
CA LEU A 935 -9.55 23.50 26.71
C LEU A 935 -9.38 22.01 26.46
N TYR A 936 -8.80 21.26 27.41
CA TYR A 936 -8.66 19.81 27.28
C TYR A 936 -10.01 19.09 27.36
N VAL A 937 -10.95 19.59 28.17
CA VAL A 937 -12.33 19.07 28.21
C VAL A 937 -13.03 19.33 26.88
N GLU A 938 -12.91 20.54 26.31
CA GLU A 938 -13.40 20.86 24.96
C GLU A 938 -12.79 19.90 23.93
N TYR A 939 -11.47 19.72 23.95
CA TYR A 939 -10.74 18.83 23.06
C TYR A 939 -11.29 17.40 23.12
N ARG A 940 -11.55 16.86 24.31
CA ARG A 940 -12.08 15.49 24.45
C ARG A 940 -13.45 15.37 23.78
N GLY A 941 -14.32 16.37 23.93
CA GLY A 941 -15.61 16.40 23.24
C GLY A 941 -15.45 16.44 21.72
N GLU A 942 -14.64 17.37 21.21
CA GLU A 942 -14.37 17.55 19.79
C GLU A 942 -13.67 16.35 19.14
N MET A 943 -12.66 15.79 19.81
CA MET A 943 -11.94 14.60 19.35
C MET A 943 -12.84 13.36 19.38
N THR A 944 -13.71 13.21 20.39
CA THR A 944 -14.69 12.12 20.41
C THR A 944 -15.67 12.24 19.24
N ALA A 945 -16.17 13.46 18.97
CA ALA A 945 -17.00 13.72 17.80
C ALA A 945 -16.25 13.40 16.49
N ALA A 946 -14.99 13.79 16.39
CA ALA A 946 -14.13 13.52 15.23
C ALA A 946 -13.81 12.01 15.05
N LEU A 947 -13.56 11.28 16.13
CA LEU A 947 -13.26 9.84 16.08
C LEU A 947 -14.49 8.99 15.80
N ASN A 948 -15.67 9.49 16.19
CA ASN A 948 -16.96 8.94 15.81
C ASN A 948 -17.38 9.40 14.41
N ALA A 949 -16.60 10.25 13.74
CA ALA A 949 -16.82 10.60 12.35
C ALA A 949 -16.52 9.40 11.42
N GLY A 950 -16.96 9.45 10.16
CA GLY A 950 -17.11 8.23 9.35
C GLY A 950 -15.76 7.69 8.96
N HIS A 951 -15.72 6.42 8.61
CA HIS A 951 -14.49 5.66 8.44
C HIS A 951 -13.48 6.28 7.45
N GLU A 952 -13.95 7.16 6.56
CA GLU A 952 -13.14 7.89 5.56
C GLU A 952 -12.77 9.33 5.95
N SER A 953 -13.52 10.01 6.84
CA SER A 953 -13.19 11.37 7.31
C SER A 953 -12.56 11.40 8.71
N LYS A 954 -12.60 10.28 9.44
CA LYS A 954 -12.10 10.18 10.83
C LYS A 954 -10.69 10.73 11.01
N ASN A 955 -9.75 10.36 10.15
CA ASN A 955 -8.35 10.77 10.28
C ASN A 955 -8.17 12.26 10.05
N GLU A 956 -8.83 12.82 9.03
CA GLU A 956 -8.73 14.25 8.70
C GLU A 956 -9.45 15.13 9.72
N SER A 957 -10.60 14.69 10.22
CA SER A 957 -11.29 15.35 11.34
C SER A 957 -10.42 15.35 12.60
N ALA A 958 -9.77 14.23 12.93
CA ALA A 958 -8.86 14.16 14.07
C ALA A 958 -7.64 15.09 13.89
N ILE A 959 -7.05 15.13 12.69
CA ILE A 959 -5.96 16.06 12.34
C ILE A 959 -6.42 17.52 12.50
N ALA A 960 -7.64 17.85 12.06
CA ALA A 960 -8.19 19.20 12.19
C ALA A 960 -8.34 19.63 13.66
N VAL A 961 -8.77 18.72 14.54
CA VAL A 961 -8.83 18.98 15.98
C VAL A 961 -7.43 19.27 16.51
N TYR A 962 -6.41 18.45 16.20
CA TYR A 962 -5.03 18.76 16.64
C TYR A 962 -4.53 20.12 16.14
N ARG A 963 -4.81 20.47 14.88
CA ARG A 963 -4.44 21.79 14.31
C ARG A 963 -5.11 22.95 15.04
N LEU A 964 -6.38 22.80 15.46
CA LEU A 964 -7.09 23.82 16.23
C LEU A 964 -6.37 24.13 17.54
N TYR A 965 -6.01 23.10 18.31
CA TYR A 965 -5.31 23.30 19.58
C TYR A 965 -3.86 23.73 19.41
N LYS A 966 -3.17 23.28 18.34
CA LYS A 966 -1.86 23.83 17.95
C LYS A 966 -1.93 25.33 17.66
N LYS A 967 -2.98 25.79 16.97
CA LYS A 967 -3.21 27.21 16.72
C LYS A 967 -3.46 27.98 18.03
N LYS A 968 -4.24 27.42 18.96
CA LYS A 968 -4.45 28.04 20.29
C LYS A 968 -3.12 28.18 21.06
N LEU A 969 -2.26 27.15 21.01
CA LEU A 969 -0.95 27.13 21.67
C LEU A 969 0.07 28.07 21.01
N TYR A 970 0.37 27.91 19.72
CA TYR A 970 1.46 28.63 19.03
C TYR A 970 1.02 29.91 18.32
N GLY A 971 -0.27 30.19 18.17
CA GLY A 971 -0.75 31.38 17.45
C GLY A 971 -0.46 31.39 15.94
N ILE A 972 -0.19 30.22 15.34
CA ILE A 972 0.17 30.06 13.92
C ILE A 972 -1.05 29.93 12.98
N GLY A 973 -0.87 30.28 11.71
CA GLY A 973 -1.89 30.15 10.66
C GLY A 973 -2.17 28.70 10.25
N PRO A 974 -3.33 28.40 9.64
CA PRO A 974 -3.77 27.04 9.31
C PRO A 974 -2.93 26.30 8.24
N TYR A 975 -1.93 26.95 7.63
CA TYR A 975 -1.12 26.42 6.53
C TYR A 975 0.39 26.37 6.83
N ASP A 976 0.82 26.70 8.05
CA ASP A 976 2.24 26.72 8.45
C ASP A 976 2.67 25.42 9.14
N GLU A 977 3.02 24.40 8.36
CA GLU A 977 3.38 23.06 8.88
C GLU A 977 4.89 22.88 9.16
N ALA A 978 5.72 23.92 9.00
CA ALA A 978 7.18 23.85 9.22
C ALA A 978 7.64 24.93 10.21
N ASP A 979 8.30 24.48 11.28
CA ASP A 979 8.77 25.24 12.46
C ASP A 979 7.68 26.05 13.18
N GLU A 980 6.82 25.34 13.92
CA GLU A 980 5.77 25.91 14.78
C GLU A 980 6.34 26.90 15.81
N LEU A 981 7.56 26.67 16.29
CA LEU A 981 8.26 27.51 17.25
C LEU A 981 8.81 28.80 16.60
N ASP A 982 9.49 28.70 15.45
CA ASP A 982 10.13 29.87 14.82
C ASP A 982 9.11 30.82 14.16
N LYS A 983 7.92 30.31 13.85
CA LYS A 983 6.82 31.08 13.24
C LYS A 983 5.76 31.56 14.23
N SER A 984 5.92 31.22 15.51
CA SER A 984 4.97 31.65 16.53
C SER A 984 5.02 33.17 16.72
N ARG A 985 3.84 33.77 16.95
CA ARG A 985 3.72 35.18 17.34
C ARG A 985 3.81 35.38 18.85
N LYS A 986 3.83 34.29 19.64
CA LYS A 986 3.94 34.32 21.09
C LYS A 986 5.41 34.28 21.53
N SER A 987 5.69 34.76 22.73
CA SER A 987 7.03 34.62 23.32
C SER A 987 7.34 33.15 23.64
N TRP A 988 8.62 32.80 23.73
CA TRP A 988 9.02 31.44 24.11
C TRP A 988 8.56 31.11 25.53
N GLU A 989 8.60 32.07 26.45
CA GLU A 989 8.18 31.91 27.85
C GLU A 989 6.68 31.58 27.96
N ASP A 990 5.84 32.24 27.16
CA ASP A 990 4.40 31.95 27.09
C ASP A 990 4.15 30.56 26.51
N ILE A 991 4.81 30.22 25.39
CA ILE A 991 4.70 28.90 24.76
C ILE A 991 5.16 27.80 25.71
N ARG A 992 6.26 28.01 26.43
CA ARG A 992 6.80 27.06 27.42
C ARG A 992 5.77 26.79 28.52
N SER A 993 5.22 27.86 29.10
CA SER A 993 4.22 27.78 30.18
C SER A 993 2.94 27.10 29.72
N GLU A 994 2.43 27.47 28.55
CA GLU A 994 1.25 26.83 27.96
C GLU A 994 1.49 25.37 27.57
N ALA A 995 2.67 25.02 27.04
CA ALA A 995 3.01 23.65 26.67
C ALA A 995 3.06 22.72 27.90
N LEU A 996 3.63 23.19 29.01
CA LEU A 996 3.63 22.45 30.28
C LEU A 996 2.21 22.34 30.87
N ALA A 997 1.37 23.37 30.73
CA ALA A 997 -0.03 23.30 31.13
C ALA A 997 -0.85 22.29 30.29
N VAL A 998 -0.58 22.21 28.98
CA VAL A 998 -1.13 21.17 28.09
C VAL A 998 -0.71 19.77 28.54
N TYR A 999 0.57 19.60 28.87
CA TYR A 999 1.10 18.34 29.39
C TYR A 999 0.40 17.95 30.71
N ASP A 1000 0.29 18.88 31.65
CA ASP A 1000 -0.37 18.66 32.95
C ASP A 1000 -1.82 18.18 32.78
N ALA A 1001 -2.62 18.92 32.02
CA ALA A 1001 -4.04 18.62 31.81
C ALA A 1001 -4.26 17.23 31.20
N ALA A 1002 -3.43 16.83 30.22
CA ALA A 1002 -3.52 15.52 29.58
C ALA A 1002 -3.11 14.39 30.52
N TYR A 1003 -2.02 14.56 31.29
CA TYR A 1003 -1.47 13.50 32.15
C TYR A 1003 -2.29 13.32 33.44
N GLU A 1004 -2.83 14.37 34.05
CA GLU A 1004 -3.76 14.21 35.18
C GLU A 1004 -4.98 13.39 34.77
N CYS A 1005 -5.53 13.68 33.60
CA CYS A 1005 -6.68 12.96 33.08
C CYS A 1005 -6.35 11.52 32.69
N ALA A 1006 -5.11 11.27 32.25
CA ALA A 1006 -4.59 9.94 31.97
C ALA A 1006 -4.40 9.12 33.26
N ILE A 1007 -3.90 9.75 34.33
CA ILE A 1007 -3.74 9.14 35.66
C ILE A 1007 -5.09 8.80 36.27
N GLN A 1008 -6.05 9.74 36.24
CA GLN A 1008 -7.39 9.56 36.82
C GLN A 1008 -8.20 8.42 36.16
N GLU A 1009 -8.06 8.24 34.84
CA GLU A 1009 -8.78 7.20 34.10
C GLU A 1009 -7.91 5.97 33.80
N ASP A 1010 -6.69 5.90 34.35
CA ASP A 1010 -5.71 4.83 34.10
C ASP A 1010 -5.54 4.49 32.60
N ASN A 1011 -5.43 5.53 31.78
CA ASN A 1011 -5.44 5.41 30.33
C ASN A 1011 -4.31 6.23 29.68
N PRO A 1012 -3.16 5.60 29.34
CA PRO A 1012 -2.00 6.28 28.75
C PRO A 1012 -2.26 6.82 27.34
N GLN A 1013 -3.32 6.36 26.65
CA GLN A 1013 -3.68 6.89 25.32
C GLN A 1013 -4.03 8.38 25.38
N LYS A 1014 -4.47 8.88 26.54
CA LYS A 1014 -4.86 10.27 26.74
C LYS A 1014 -3.70 11.26 26.71
N CYS A 1015 -2.48 10.79 27.02
CA CYS A 1015 -1.25 11.56 26.94
C CYS A 1015 -0.93 11.97 25.48
N ASN A 1016 -1.52 11.32 24.48
CA ASN A 1016 -1.36 11.63 23.06
C ASN A 1016 -1.61 13.11 22.74
N PHE A 1017 -2.57 13.75 23.40
CA PHE A 1017 -2.88 15.16 23.17
C PHE A 1017 -1.66 16.06 23.42
N ALA A 1018 -0.94 15.83 24.52
CA ALA A 1018 0.21 16.65 24.88
C ALA A 1018 1.29 16.59 23.80
N TRP A 1019 1.64 15.39 23.33
CA TRP A 1019 2.70 15.22 22.34
C TRP A 1019 2.27 15.63 20.93
N LYS A 1020 0.99 15.46 20.56
CA LYS A 1020 0.48 15.90 19.26
C LYS A 1020 0.30 17.41 19.18
N VAL A 1021 -0.04 18.10 20.28
CA VAL A 1021 -0.28 19.54 20.27
C VAL A 1021 0.96 20.33 20.68
N ALA A 1022 1.57 19.99 21.82
CA ALA A 1022 2.70 20.71 22.39
C ALA A 1022 4.06 20.08 22.08
N GLY A 1023 4.11 19.01 21.28
CA GLY A 1023 5.33 18.22 21.03
C GLY A 1023 6.57 19.06 20.71
N SER A 1024 6.48 20.00 19.76
CA SER A 1024 7.62 20.86 19.39
C SER A 1024 8.20 21.64 20.58
N ALA A 1025 7.36 22.26 21.40
CA ALA A 1025 7.78 22.93 22.63
C ALA A 1025 8.29 21.94 23.68
N LEU A 1026 7.58 20.84 23.92
CA LEU A 1026 7.96 19.83 24.91
C LEU A 1026 9.33 19.21 24.60
N PHE A 1027 9.63 18.91 23.34
CA PHE A 1027 10.95 18.43 22.92
C PHE A 1027 12.03 19.46 23.22
N LYS A 1028 11.81 20.75 22.91
CA LYS A 1028 12.76 21.81 23.24
C LYS A 1028 13.00 21.92 24.75
N ILE A 1029 11.96 21.81 25.57
CA ILE A 1029 12.10 21.81 27.05
C ILE A 1029 12.93 20.60 27.50
N VAL A 1030 12.63 19.38 27.01
CA VAL A 1030 13.40 18.18 27.35
C VAL A 1030 14.88 18.35 27.03
N MET A 1031 15.20 18.92 25.86
CA MET A 1031 16.59 19.13 25.44
C MET A 1031 17.31 20.18 26.30
N GLU A 1032 16.64 21.29 26.64
CA GLU A 1032 17.20 22.32 27.52
C GLU A 1032 17.52 21.78 28.92
N GLU A 1033 16.63 20.94 29.49
CA GLU A 1033 16.87 20.29 30.79
C GLU A 1033 18.07 19.33 30.77
N GLN A 1034 18.37 18.74 29.62
CA GLN A 1034 19.52 17.84 29.45
C GLN A 1034 20.83 18.60 29.16
N GLY A 1035 20.81 19.94 29.13
CA GLY A 1035 21.98 20.76 28.81
C GLY A 1035 22.43 20.62 27.35
N GLU A 1036 21.56 20.13 26.48
CA GLU A 1036 21.84 19.91 25.07
C GLU A 1036 21.33 21.10 24.24
N LYS A 1037 22.11 21.54 23.24
CA LYS A 1037 21.65 22.58 22.32
C LYS A 1037 20.44 22.04 21.54
N PRO A 1038 19.45 22.88 21.18
CA PRO A 1038 18.33 22.52 20.32
C PRO A 1038 18.79 22.28 18.86
N ILE A 1039 19.64 21.27 18.65
CA ILE A 1039 19.87 20.60 17.38
C ILE A 1039 19.06 19.32 17.49
N ARG A 1040 18.20 19.01 16.51
CA ARG A 1040 17.10 18.02 16.60
C ARG A 1040 17.50 16.54 16.84
N CYS A 1041 18.69 16.27 17.39
CA CYS A 1041 19.15 14.97 17.85
C CYS A 1041 20.18 15.10 19.00
N ALA A 1042 19.92 14.40 20.11
CA ALA A 1042 20.79 14.37 21.28
C ALA A 1042 22.11 13.60 21.03
N PRO A 1043 23.30 14.20 21.19
CA PRO A 1043 24.58 13.50 21.00
C PRO A 1043 24.83 12.35 21.98
N SER A 1044 24.21 12.39 23.16
CA SER A 1044 24.20 11.30 24.14
C SER A 1044 23.45 10.07 23.58
N VAL A 1045 22.26 10.29 23.02
CA VAL A 1045 21.42 9.26 22.40
C VAL A 1045 22.06 8.67 21.14
N LEU A 1046 22.70 9.49 20.30
CA LEU A 1046 23.46 8.97 19.15
C LEU A 1046 24.56 8.00 19.59
N ARG A 1047 25.26 8.30 20.69
CA ARG A 1047 26.28 7.40 21.24
C ARG A 1047 25.69 6.11 21.78
N GLU A 1048 24.52 6.15 22.43
CA GLU A 1048 23.82 4.93 22.88
C GLU A 1048 23.19 4.11 21.75
N ILE A 1049 22.88 4.72 20.60
CA ILE A 1049 22.25 4.03 19.46
C ILE A 1049 23.31 3.35 18.57
N PHE A 1050 24.49 3.97 18.41
CA PHE A 1050 25.53 3.58 17.44
C PHE A 1050 26.80 2.97 18.05
N LEU A 1051 26.88 2.85 19.38
CA LEU A 1051 27.88 2.04 20.11
C LEU A 1051 27.17 0.91 20.83
#